data_AF-A0AAD4NRM4-F1
#
_entry.id   AF-A0AAD4NRM4-F1
#
_cell.length_a   1.000
_cell.length_b   1.000
_cell.length_c   1.000
_cell.angle_alpha   90.00
_cell.angle_beta   90.00
_cell.angle_gamma   90.00
#
_symmetry.space_group_name_H-M   'P 1'
#
loop_
_entity.id
_entity.type
_entity.pdbx_description
1 polymer ?
#
loop_
_entity_poly.entity_id
_entity_poly.type
_entity_poly.pdbx_seq_one_letter_code
_entity_poly.pdbx_strand_id
1 'polypeptide(L)'
;MSDRERDPSRRRPQGDQRRRRRESHGDVDPERRRRRDSRGEHTAYDQEGRRRKGHRATDSSGDLLPKPRRPSRHQSDTEQESPAPRQARGSRRNSRSKGSGSGSRGSAPLSLDAIAKLDKTNAKKAGGWGGYDYDDEYLKEVRRKEKNLEKDRLKEERAEKKREQQEEATRRRAAESDAALLEEKARKRREERRKAAALKQSQTDDELERKRSAYTEDEREERRRRKEPKYTPSEAEERRERRRKEKQYRTEQKKRRVISGPLAEEGRIDDDDSEYRYMMEKRGGAGSGPPTVYTEEELARRKKNKKRIIFGIVCVVLILAIVIPVAVLHSSKGSSDDETSGSGSAAASSSGPNKDNLAGKDRNSVPEADRGGILDPWAWYDTEDFNVTYTNELVGGLPIIGLNSTWDDDVQANPSVPKLSDSFEYGKTPIRGVNVGGWLNLEPFITPSFFSQYGSKDNVLDEWTFLTKLGPAKAKDTMEKHYSTFITKQTFAEIREAGMDHVRFPFGYWMVKTYDDDVYVPQVSWRYLLRGIEYCRQNGLRVNLDLHGAPGSQNGWNHSGRQGQINWLNGTDGDKNAQRTLDVHHQLSVFFAQDRYKNVVTMYGLVNEPRNVELDTDKVIAWTQKAIDQIRADGIKGVIVFGDGFMGLDNWQGKLQGNDDLLLDVHQYVIFNTDQIKLKHRDKLNFACEAWTQQSKRSMDKKTGFGPTMCGEWSQADTDCTQYINNVNTGTRWEGTLQASDKAGAVLAPQCPLESSQCSCDQANADPSTYSDEYKKWLYQFAIGQMDAFEAGWGWFYWTWETEKSTQWSYRRGREAGILPDKAYERDWKCPGGGVESLDQFEGLAENYRRM
;
A
#
# COMPACT_ATOMS: atom_id res chain seq x y z
N MET A 1 56.92 29.50 -31.95
CA MET A 1 56.95 29.78 -33.40
C MET A 1 55.69 29.17 -33.99
N SER A 2 54.82 29.84 -34.73
CA SER A 2 54.73 31.28 -35.08
C SER A 2 53.29 31.62 -35.52
N ASP A 3 52.76 32.72 -34.97
CA ASP A 3 51.93 33.79 -35.58
C ASP A 3 51.13 33.58 -36.89
N ARG A 4 49.86 34.05 -36.84
CA ARG A 4 49.14 34.95 -37.80
C ARG A 4 48.83 34.43 -39.24
N GLU A 5 47.87 34.96 -40.03
CA GLU A 5 46.67 35.83 -39.89
C GLU A 5 45.86 35.79 -41.23
N ARG A 6 44.61 36.31 -41.24
CA ARG A 6 43.92 37.02 -42.36
C ARG A 6 43.27 36.30 -43.58
N ASP A 7 41.93 36.37 -43.57
CA ASP A 7 40.96 36.79 -44.64
C ASP A 7 41.45 38.07 -45.41
N PRO A 8 41.02 38.49 -46.66
CA PRO A 8 39.71 38.25 -47.29
C PRO A 8 39.53 38.24 -48.85
N SER A 9 38.27 37.97 -49.28
CA SER A 9 37.46 38.78 -50.24
C SER A 9 37.04 38.28 -51.66
N ARG A 10 35.76 38.62 -51.99
CA ARG A 10 35.21 39.08 -53.31
C ARG A 10 35.03 38.10 -54.51
N ARG A 11 33.77 37.72 -54.85
CA ARG A 11 32.88 38.40 -55.85
C ARG A 11 31.59 37.62 -56.24
N ARG A 12 30.56 38.39 -56.65
CA ARG A 12 29.26 38.04 -57.31
C ARG A 12 29.30 38.57 -58.78
N PRO A 13 28.23 38.56 -59.62
CA PRO A 13 27.21 37.54 -59.96
C PRO A 13 26.82 37.48 -61.48
N GLN A 14 25.89 36.57 -61.84
CA GLN A 14 24.86 36.68 -62.91
C GLN A 14 23.56 35.99 -62.39
N GLY A 15 22.35 36.06 -62.97
CA GLY A 15 21.83 36.69 -64.21
C GLY A 15 21.36 35.64 -65.24
N ASP A 16 20.17 35.66 -65.86
CA ASP A 16 18.95 36.49 -65.70
C ASP A 16 17.71 35.72 -66.25
N GLN A 17 16.50 36.27 -65.99
CA GLN A 17 15.19 36.08 -66.65
C GLN A 17 14.18 35.11 -65.99
N ARG A 18 12.82 35.24 -66.07
CA ARG A 18 11.80 36.29 -66.43
C ARG A 18 10.38 35.73 -66.07
N ARG A 19 9.24 36.45 -65.96
CA ARG A 19 8.88 37.84 -65.55
C ARG A 19 7.32 38.01 -65.51
N ARG A 20 6.70 38.45 -64.38
CA ARG A 20 5.59 39.47 -64.21
C ARG A 20 4.63 39.13 -63.05
N ARG A 21 4.45 40.00 -62.02
CA ARG A 21 3.62 41.25 -61.93
C ARG A 21 2.10 40.98 -61.98
N ARG A 22 1.21 41.63 -61.19
CA ARG A 22 1.26 42.97 -60.53
C ARG A 22 0.18 43.09 -59.42
N GLU A 23 0.35 44.02 -58.46
CA GLU A 23 -0.67 44.49 -57.50
C GLU A 23 -1.23 45.89 -57.88
N SER A 24 -2.44 46.25 -57.41
CA SER A 24 -2.84 47.64 -57.05
C SER A 24 -4.21 47.73 -56.36
N HIS A 25 -4.37 48.67 -55.41
CA HIS A 25 -5.62 49.04 -54.71
C HIS A 25 -6.65 49.81 -55.58
N GLY A 26 -7.90 49.93 -55.10
CA GLY A 26 -8.95 50.84 -55.59
C GLY A 26 -10.21 50.81 -54.70
N ASP A 27 -10.94 51.93 -54.59
CA ASP A 27 -11.91 52.26 -53.51
C ASP A 27 -13.35 52.57 -54.01
N VAL A 28 -14.35 52.42 -53.11
CA VAL A 28 -15.66 53.16 -53.00
C VAL A 28 -16.81 52.97 -54.03
N ASP A 29 -17.93 52.32 -53.56
CA ASP A 29 -19.40 52.68 -53.59
C ASP A 29 -20.13 53.12 -54.92
N PRO A 30 -21.48 53.37 -55.02
CA PRO A 30 -22.67 53.07 -54.17
C PRO A 30 -23.98 52.54 -54.86
N GLU A 31 -24.99 52.29 -54.01
CA GLU A 31 -26.48 52.36 -54.22
C GLU A 31 -27.24 51.45 -55.22
N ARG A 32 -28.17 50.62 -54.68
CA ARG A 32 -29.64 50.83 -54.86
C ARG A 32 -30.53 50.01 -53.89
N ARG A 33 -31.23 50.74 -52.99
CA ARG A 33 -32.72 50.86 -52.83
C ARG A 33 -33.60 49.58 -52.77
N ARG A 34 -34.66 49.45 -51.93
CA ARG A 34 -35.34 50.35 -50.95
C ARG A 34 -36.46 49.60 -50.16
N ARG A 35 -36.80 50.08 -48.94
CA ARG A 35 -38.15 50.04 -48.27
C ARG A 35 -38.68 48.66 -47.75
N ARG A 36 -39.52 48.54 -46.70
CA ARG A 36 -40.05 49.47 -45.66
C ARG A 36 -40.85 48.71 -44.55
N ASP A 37 -40.79 49.22 -43.30
CA ASP A 37 -41.70 49.13 -42.13
C ASP A 37 -42.55 47.87 -41.77
N SER A 38 -42.21 47.29 -40.60
CA SER A 38 -43.08 47.12 -39.40
C SER A 38 -44.08 45.94 -39.21
N ARG A 39 -44.17 45.54 -37.92
CA ARG A 39 -45.22 44.77 -37.18
C ARG A 39 -45.31 43.24 -37.34
N GLY A 40 -45.50 42.56 -36.20
CA GLY A 40 -46.09 41.21 -36.10
C GLY A 40 -45.32 40.25 -35.19
N GLU A 41 -45.79 40.07 -33.96
CA GLU A 41 -45.19 39.18 -32.95
C GLU A 41 -45.32 37.66 -33.26
N HIS A 42 -44.54 36.90 -32.48
CA HIS A 42 -44.82 35.55 -31.96
C HIS A 42 -44.34 34.28 -32.70
N THR A 43 -43.92 33.34 -31.82
CA THR A 43 -43.69 31.89 -31.98
C THR A 43 -42.43 31.37 -32.72
N ALA A 44 -41.49 30.91 -31.88
CA ALA A 44 -40.82 29.59 -31.88
C ALA A 44 -40.49 28.85 -33.19
N TYR A 45 -39.21 28.44 -33.27
CA TYR A 45 -38.68 27.19 -33.85
C TYR A 45 -39.52 26.45 -34.92
N ASP A 46 -38.92 26.17 -36.08
CA ASP A 46 -38.17 24.90 -36.22
C ASP A 46 -37.29 24.82 -37.49
N GLN A 47 -36.38 23.84 -37.50
CA GLN A 47 -35.76 23.17 -38.66
C GLN A 47 -34.86 24.00 -39.62
N GLU A 48 -33.75 23.47 -40.15
CA GLU A 48 -33.22 22.09 -40.16
C GLU A 48 -31.87 22.02 -39.39
N GLY A 49 -31.43 20.92 -38.77
CA GLY A 49 -31.72 19.50 -39.03
C GLY A 49 -30.50 18.83 -39.68
N ARG A 50 -30.17 17.54 -39.56
CA ARG A 50 -30.65 16.31 -38.87
C ARG A 50 -29.46 15.30 -39.00
N ARG A 51 -29.27 14.15 -38.32
CA ARG A 51 -29.93 13.42 -37.21
C ARG A 51 -29.00 12.29 -36.67
N ARG A 52 -29.03 12.08 -35.35
CA ARG A 52 -29.27 10.83 -34.57
C ARG A 52 -28.57 9.49 -34.89
N LYS A 53 -28.08 8.84 -33.82
CA LYS A 53 -28.39 7.41 -33.50
C LYS A 53 -29.54 7.37 -32.47
N GLY A 54 -30.31 6.27 -32.42
CA GLY A 54 -31.53 6.15 -31.61
C GLY A 54 -31.47 5.06 -30.53
N HIS A 55 -32.38 5.18 -29.56
CA HIS A 55 -32.58 4.23 -28.44
C HIS A 55 -33.44 3.02 -28.86
N ARG A 56 -33.47 1.98 -28.02
CA ARG A 56 -34.29 0.78 -28.17
C ARG A 56 -35.38 0.77 -27.08
N ALA A 57 -36.60 0.38 -27.42
CA ALA A 57 -37.75 0.44 -26.51
C ALA A 57 -37.87 -0.81 -25.62
N THR A 58 -38.31 -0.58 -24.39
CA THR A 58 -38.85 -1.56 -23.43
C THR A 58 -40.38 -1.44 -23.39
N ASP A 59 -41.07 -2.38 -22.75
CA ASP A 59 -42.48 -2.21 -22.40
C ASP A 59 -42.68 -1.43 -21.08
N SER A 60 -43.93 -1.34 -20.61
CA SER A 60 -44.34 -0.65 -19.38
C SER A 60 -43.93 -1.34 -18.08
N SER A 61 -43.27 -2.51 -18.15
CA SER A 61 -42.69 -3.23 -17.02
C SER A 61 -41.15 -3.26 -17.06
N GLY A 62 -40.55 -2.69 -18.12
CA GLY A 62 -39.11 -2.43 -18.19
C GLY A 62 -38.29 -3.48 -18.94
N ASP A 63 -38.92 -4.56 -19.41
CA ASP A 63 -38.23 -5.67 -20.07
C ASP A 63 -38.03 -5.49 -21.59
N LEU A 64 -37.06 -6.22 -22.13
CA LEU A 64 -36.65 -6.16 -23.54
C LEU A 64 -37.40 -7.18 -24.40
N LEU A 65 -38.17 -6.70 -25.38
CA LEU A 65 -38.94 -7.56 -26.29
C LEU A 65 -38.06 -8.52 -27.12
N PRO A 66 -38.36 -9.84 -27.14
CA PRO A 66 -37.60 -10.84 -27.89
C PRO A 66 -37.84 -10.78 -29.41
N LYS A 67 -36.88 -11.30 -30.20
CA LYS A 67 -36.93 -11.30 -31.67
C LYS A 67 -37.76 -12.48 -32.23
N PRO A 68 -38.57 -12.29 -33.29
CA PRO A 68 -39.32 -13.38 -33.93
C PRO A 68 -38.43 -14.30 -34.81
N ARG A 69 -38.79 -15.58 -34.90
CA ARG A 69 -38.25 -16.60 -35.83
C ARG A 69 -39.35 -17.08 -36.80
N ARG A 70 -38.99 -17.38 -38.07
CA ARG A 70 -39.55 -18.40 -39.02
C ARG A 70 -39.36 -17.95 -40.50
N PRO A 71 -39.54 -18.82 -41.53
CA PRO A 71 -39.85 -20.26 -41.51
C PRO A 71 -38.85 -21.17 -42.30
N SER A 72 -39.20 -22.45 -42.37
CA SER A 72 -38.44 -23.62 -42.86
C SER A 72 -38.75 -24.03 -44.33
N ARG A 73 -37.98 -25.02 -44.85
CA ARG A 73 -38.54 -26.10 -45.69
C ARG A 73 -37.67 -27.39 -45.73
N HIS A 74 -38.29 -28.51 -45.31
CA HIS A 74 -38.15 -29.95 -45.66
C HIS A 74 -36.77 -30.63 -45.88
N GLN A 75 -36.53 -31.93 -45.65
CA GLN A 75 -37.22 -33.09 -44.99
C GLN A 75 -36.11 -34.18 -44.78
N SER A 76 -35.86 -34.71 -43.57
CA SER A 76 -36.26 -36.05 -43.05
C SER A 76 -36.23 -37.20 -44.09
N ASP A 77 -35.29 -38.17 -43.98
CA ASP A 77 -35.45 -39.52 -43.35
C ASP A 77 -36.12 -40.55 -44.32
N THR A 78 -35.88 -41.87 -44.35
CA THR A 78 -35.20 -42.85 -43.46
C THR A 78 -34.87 -44.15 -44.25
N GLU A 79 -34.03 -45.05 -43.68
CA GLU A 79 -33.96 -46.51 -43.96
C GLU A 79 -33.58 -46.97 -45.39
N GLN A 80 -32.94 -48.12 -45.65
CA GLN A 80 -32.44 -49.28 -44.88
C GLN A 80 -31.02 -49.62 -45.45
N GLU A 81 -30.25 -50.68 -45.16
CA GLU A 81 -30.43 -51.99 -44.53
C GLU A 81 -29.05 -52.50 -43.97
N SER A 82 -28.83 -53.80 -43.79
CA SER A 82 -27.52 -54.49 -43.66
C SER A 82 -27.72 -56.00 -43.90
N PRO A 83 -26.77 -56.68 -44.59
CA PRO A 83 -25.90 -57.55 -43.80
C PRO A 83 -24.43 -57.65 -44.28
N ALA A 84 -23.57 -58.00 -43.33
CA ALA A 84 -22.18 -58.43 -43.52
C ALA A 84 -22.12 -59.90 -44.06
N PRO A 85 -20.98 -60.63 -44.14
CA PRO A 85 -19.59 -60.29 -43.75
C PRO A 85 -18.47 -60.81 -44.70
N ARG A 86 -17.19 -60.51 -44.39
CA ARG A 86 -16.18 -61.55 -43.99
C ARG A 86 -14.72 -61.08 -43.85
N GLN A 87 -14.15 -61.52 -42.72
CA GLN A 87 -12.78 -62.02 -42.51
C GLN A 87 -11.55 -61.08 -42.55
N ALA A 88 -10.90 -61.02 -41.40
CA ALA A 88 -9.53 -60.56 -41.20
C ALA A 88 -8.50 -61.66 -41.48
N ARG A 89 -7.25 -61.25 -41.70
CA ARG A 89 -6.03 -61.97 -41.25
C ARG A 89 -4.82 -61.03 -41.27
N GLY A 90 -3.88 -61.24 -40.34
CA GLY A 90 -2.63 -60.48 -40.28
C GLY A 90 -1.41 -61.35 -40.01
N SER A 91 -0.21 -60.80 -40.21
CA SER A 91 1.09 -61.38 -39.84
C SER A 91 2.12 -60.23 -39.77
N ARG A 92 2.70 -59.90 -38.61
CA ARG A 92 3.90 -60.47 -37.97
C ARG A 92 5.26 -60.24 -38.68
N ARG A 93 6.07 -59.37 -38.04
CA ARG A 93 7.54 -59.43 -37.78
C ARG A 93 8.61 -59.13 -38.86
N ASN A 94 9.55 -58.26 -38.45
CA ASN A 94 11.01 -58.20 -38.71
C ASN A 94 11.51 -58.09 -40.18
N SER A 95 12.34 -57.12 -40.60
CA SER A 95 13.63 -56.73 -40.00
C SER A 95 14.37 -55.59 -40.77
N ARG A 96 15.29 -54.90 -40.07
CA ARG A 96 16.56 -54.24 -40.50
C ARG A 96 16.73 -53.78 -41.99
N SER A 97 16.84 -52.46 -42.21
CA SER A 97 18.13 -51.71 -42.34
C SER A 97 18.14 -50.52 -43.35
N LYS A 98 18.86 -49.45 -42.96
CA LYS A 98 19.56 -48.38 -43.74
C LYS A 98 18.91 -47.76 -45.00
N GLY A 99 18.78 -46.42 -45.00
CA GLY A 99 18.80 -45.64 -46.26
C GLY A 99 18.16 -44.24 -46.22
N SER A 100 18.93 -43.21 -45.83
CA SER A 100 18.80 -41.78 -46.19
C SER A 100 17.46 -41.18 -46.67
N GLY A 101 16.95 -40.18 -45.94
CA GLY A 101 15.93 -39.22 -46.42
C GLY A 101 15.77 -38.05 -45.45
N SER A 102 15.95 -36.81 -45.92
CA SER A 102 16.00 -35.59 -45.09
C SER A 102 14.61 -35.00 -44.77
N GLY A 103 14.40 -34.47 -43.55
CA GLY A 103 13.32 -33.51 -43.30
C GLY A 103 12.99 -33.24 -41.83
N SER A 104 13.00 -31.95 -41.46
CA SER A 104 12.50 -31.37 -40.20
C SER A 104 13.26 -31.67 -38.88
N ARG A 105 13.76 -30.60 -38.24
CA ARG A 105 14.28 -30.60 -36.87
C ARG A 105 13.18 -30.15 -35.91
N GLY A 106 12.76 -31.03 -35.01
CA GLY A 106 12.13 -30.66 -33.75
C GLY A 106 13.01 -31.15 -32.60
N SER A 107 13.59 -30.24 -31.82
CA SER A 107 14.45 -30.59 -30.68
C SER A 107 13.61 -30.88 -29.44
N ALA A 108 13.34 -32.16 -29.17
CA ALA A 108 12.84 -32.58 -27.87
C ALA A 108 13.97 -32.54 -26.81
N PRO A 109 13.69 -32.16 -25.56
CA PRO A 109 14.68 -32.21 -24.48
C PRO A 109 15.04 -33.66 -24.12
N LEU A 110 16.27 -33.86 -23.63
CA LEU A 110 16.80 -35.17 -23.26
C LEU A 110 16.15 -35.66 -21.95
N SER A 111 15.79 -36.95 -21.89
CA SER A 111 15.18 -37.55 -20.70
C SER A 111 16.17 -37.66 -19.53
N LEU A 112 15.67 -37.60 -18.30
CA LEU A 112 16.46 -37.66 -17.05
C LEU A 112 17.39 -38.89 -16.96
N ASP A 113 16.99 -40.05 -17.51
CA ASP A 113 17.84 -41.26 -17.61
C ASP A 113 19.11 -41.08 -18.45
N ALA A 114 19.12 -40.14 -19.42
CA ALA A 114 20.30 -39.82 -20.21
C ALA A 114 21.28 -38.94 -19.41
N ILE A 115 20.77 -38.03 -18.58
CA ILE A 115 21.56 -37.15 -17.71
C ILE A 115 22.20 -37.97 -16.58
N ALA A 116 21.42 -38.82 -15.90
CA ALA A 116 21.92 -39.72 -14.87
C ALA A 116 23.01 -40.70 -15.38
N LYS A 117 23.02 -41.04 -16.68
CA LYS A 117 24.09 -41.81 -17.33
C LYS A 117 25.33 -40.97 -17.65
N LEU A 118 25.19 -39.69 -18.00
CA LEU A 118 26.34 -38.80 -18.19
C LEU A 118 27.10 -38.56 -16.89
N ASP A 119 26.41 -38.26 -15.79
CA ASP A 119 27.07 -37.97 -14.51
C ASP A 119 27.80 -39.20 -13.95
N LYS A 120 27.22 -40.39 -14.08
CA LYS A 120 27.90 -41.66 -13.72
C LYS A 120 29.12 -41.97 -14.60
N THR A 121 29.21 -41.37 -15.80
CA THR A 121 30.34 -41.52 -16.72
C THR A 121 31.42 -40.47 -16.44
N ASN A 122 31.04 -39.25 -16.06
CA ASN A 122 31.94 -38.16 -15.72
C ASN A 122 32.60 -38.37 -14.34
N ALA A 123 31.84 -38.81 -13.33
CA ALA A 123 32.36 -39.15 -12.00
C ALA A 123 33.42 -40.26 -12.02
N LYS A 124 33.47 -41.08 -13.09
CA LYS A 124 34.47 -42.16 -13.27
C LYS A 124 35.77 -41.71 -13.96
N LYS A 125 35.89 -40.43 -14.34
CA LYS A 125 37.06 -39.87 -15.04
C LYS A 125 37.86 -38.84 -14.22
N ALA A 126 37.44 -38.51 -13.01
CA ALA A 126 38.21 -37.66 -12.09
C ALA A 126 39.31 -38.47 -11.37
N GLY A 127 40.38 -38.82 -12.09
CA GLY A 127 41.51 -39.55 -11.52
C GLY A 127 42.72 -39.64 -12.44
N GLY A 128 43.75 -38.85 -12.15
CA GLY A 128 45.08 -38.95 -12.77
C GLY A 128 45.40 -37.86 -13.81
N TRP A 129 46.52 -37.16 -13.60
CA TRP A 129 47.12 -36.23 -14.56
C TRP A 129 47.68 -36.97 -15.79
N GLY A 130 47.57 -36.34 -16.97
CA GLY A 130 48.24 -36.78 -18.20
C GLY A 130 47.88 -35.85 -19.36
N GLY A 131 48.89 -35.24 -20.00
CA GLY A 131 48.67 -34.25 -21.06
C GLY A 131 48.13 -34.86 -22.35
N TYR A 132 47.36 -34.07 -23.08
CA TYR A 132 47.01 -34.32 -24.48
C TYR A 132 47.39 -33.11 -25.32
N ASP A 133 48.35 -33.30 -26.23
CA ASP A 133 48.55 -32.37 -27.35
C ASP A 133 47.26 -32.35 -28.18
N TYR A 134 46.65 -31.17 -28.28
CA TYR A 134 45.63 -30.91 -29.29
C TYR A 134 46.34 -30.51 -30.58
N ASP A 135 45.96 -31.15 -31.68
CA ASP A 135 46.44 -30.80 -33.02
C ASP A 135 46.30 -29.29 -33.26
N ASP A 136 47.39 -28.66 -33.71
CA ASP A 136 47.48 -27.22 -33.94
C ASP A 136 46.50 -26.75 -35.03
N GLU A 137 45.99 -27.67 -35.88
CA GLU A 137 44.88 -27.39 -36.79
C GLU A 137 43.52 -27.30 -36.06
N TYR A 138 43.25 -28.18 -35.08
CA TYR A 138 42.03 -28.13 -34.26
C TYR A 138 41.95 -26.84 -33.44
N LEU A 139 43.07 -26.44 -32.81
CA LEU A 139 43.14 -25.18 -32.05
C LEU A 139 42.93 -23.94 -32.95
N LYS A 140 43.39 -23.97 -34.21
CA LYS A 140 43.10 -22.91 -35.19
C LYS A 140 41.63 -22.89 -35.59
N GLU A 141 40.98 -24.06 -35.73
CA GLU A 141 39.56 -24.11 -36.06
C GLU A 141 38.68 -23.59 -34.92
N VAL A 142 38.99 -23.94 -33.66
CA VAL A 142 38.31 -23.42 -32.47
C VAL A 142 38.44 -21.90 -32.38
N ARG A 143 39.65 -21.35 -32.44
CA ARG A 143 39.87 -19.88 -32.44
C ARG A 143 39.14 -19.18 -33.59
N ARG A 144 38.99 -19.83 -34.76
CA ARG A 144 38.22 -19.28 -35.89
C ARG A 144 36.71 -19.28 -35.62
N LYS A 145 36.18 -20.33 -34.98
CA LYS A 145 34.76 -20.40 -34.56
C LYS A 145 34.45 -19.36 -33.49
N GLU A 146 35.28 -19.24 -32.46
CA GLU A 146 35.17 -18.21 -31.41
C GLU A 146 35.20 -16.80 -32.01
N LYS A 147 36.15 -16.51 -32.90
CA LYS A 147 36.25 -15.20 -33.59
C LYS A 147 35.05 -14.87 -34.47
N ASN A 148 34.32 -15.88 -34.96
CA ASN A 148 33.07 -15.66 -35.70
C ASN A 148 31.89 -15.44 -34.76
N LEU A 149 31.77 -16.23 -33.68
CA LEU A 149 30.77 -16.02 -32.63
C LEU A 149 30.89 -14.62 -31.99
N GLU A 150 32.11 -14.17 -31.71
CA GLU A 150 32.38 -12.82 -31.19
C GLU A 150 31.94 -11.73 -32.18
N LYS A 151 32.15 -11.94 -33.49
CA LYS A 151 31.68 -11.02 -34.54
C LYS A 151 30.16 -10.97 -34.65
N ASP A 152 29.49 -12.11 -34.51
CA ASP A 152 28.03 -12.17 -34.58
C ASP A 152 27.40 -11.53 -33.33
N ARG A 153 27.96 -11.78 -32.14
CA ARG A 153 27.58 -11.09 -30.88
C ARG A 153 27.72 -9.57 -31.00
N LEU A 154 28.86 -9.08 -31.49
CA LEU A 154 29.10 -7.64 -31.72
C LEU A 154 28.19 -7.04 -32.80
N LYS A 155 27.65 -7.85 -33.71
CA LYS A 155 26.71 -7.41 -34.75
C LYS A 155 25.28 -7.32 -34.21
N GLU A 156 24.92 -8.24 -33.32
CA GLU A 156 23.64 -8.27 -32.61
C GLU A 156 23.53 -7.10 -31.61
N GLU A 157 24.56 -6.89 -30.78
CA GLU A 157 24.67 -5.74 -29.85
C GLU A 157 24.53 -4.39 -30.59
N ARG A 158 25.12 -4.27 -31.79
CA ARG A 158 24.98 -3.07 -32.65
C ARG A 158 23.58 -2.92 -33.25
N ALA A 159 22.87 -4.02 -33.49
CA ALA A 159 21.49 -3.98 -33.97
C ALA A 159 20.54 -3.58 -32.84
N GLU A 160 20.77 -4.07 -31.62
CA GLU A 160 20.03 -3.74 -30.42
C GLU A 160 20.18 -2.26 -30.05
N LYS A 161 21.41 -1.75 -29.92
CA LYS A 161 21.68 -0.31 -29.70
C LYS A 161 21.03 0.60 -30.75
N LYS A 162 20.89 0.12 -31.99
CA LYS A 162 20.21 0.86 -33.06
C LYS A 162 18.68 0.85 -32.91
N ARG A 163 18.10 -0.22 -32.36
CA ARG A 163 16.67 -0.28 -31.99
C ARG A 163 16.37 0.64 -30.80
N GLU A 164 17.19 0.58 -29.75
CA GLU A 164 17.07 1.46 -28.57
C GLU A 164 17.08 2.94 -28.98
N GLN A 165 18.03 3.36 -29.82
CA GLN A 165 18.10 4.73 -30.34
C GLN A 165 16.85 5.12 -31.16
N GLN A 166 16.25 4.20 -31.91
CA GLN A 166 15.00 4.46 -32.64
C GLN A 166 13.78 4.56 -31.71
N GLU A 167 13.72 3.73 -30.67
CA GLU A 167 12.67 3.81 -29.64
C GLU A 167 12.79 5.09 -28.82
N GLU A 168 14.00 5.49 -28.39
CA GLU A 168 14.23 6.74 -27.66
C GLU A 168 13.87 7.96 -28.51
N ALA A 169 14.28 8.00 -29.78
CA ALA A 169 13.90 9.06 -30.71
C ALA A 169 12.37 9.13 -30.93
N THR A 170 11.68 8.00 -30.87
CA THR A 170 10.21 7.93 -30.95
C THR A 170 9.56 8.46 -29.66
N ARG A 171 10.07 8.07 -28.49
CA ARG A 171 9.62 8.58 -27.18
C ARG A 171 9.81 10.10 -27.07
N ARG A 172 10.95 10.64 -27.51
CA ARG A 172 11.21 12.10 -27.54
C ARG A 172 10.18 12.85 -28.40
N ARG A 173 9.88 12.35 -29.61
CA ARG A 173 8.85 12.96 -30.49
C ARG A 173 7.45 12.92 -29.88
N ALA A 174 7.09 11.85 -29.17
CA ALA A 174 5.83 11.76 -28.45
C ALA A 174 5.75 12.80 -27.33
N ALA A 175 6.81 12.92 -26.52
CA ALA A 175 6.90 13.92 -25.44
C ALA A 175 6.82 15.38 -25.94
N GLU A 176 7.46 15.69 -27.08
CA GLU A 176 7.35 17.01 -27.73
C GLU A 176 5.92 17.31 -28.20
N SER A 177 5.24 16.32 -28.79
CA SER A 177 3.83 16.42 -29.20
C SER A 177 2.89 16.67 -28.01
N ASP A 178 3.08 15.94 -26.90
CA ASP A 178 2.26 16.11 -25.69
C ASP A 178 2.52 17.47 -25.00
N ALA A 179 3.77 17.94 -25.00
CA ALA A 179 4.12 19.27 -24.49
C ALA A 179 3.42 20.37 -25.30
N ALA A 180 3.42 20.30 -26.63
CA ALA A 180 2.71 21.24 -27.50
C ALA A 180 1.19 21.21 -27.26
N LEU A 181 0.60 20.01 -27.10
CA LEU A 181 -0.82 19.83 -26.80
C LEU A 181 -1.22 20.42 -25.42
N LEU A 182 -0.34 20.29 -24.42
CA LEU A 182 -0.52 20.88 -23.10
C LEU A 182 -0.42 22.41 -23.14
N GLU A 183 0.51 22.97 -23.91
CA GLU A 183 0.64 24.43 -24.09
C GLU A 183 -0.60 25.01 -24.79
N GLU A 184 -1.12 24.35 -25.82
CA GLU A 184 -2.34 24.82 -26.50
C GLU A 184 -3.58 24.77 -25.58
N LYS A 185 -3.72 23.70 -24.77
CA LYS A 185 -4.76 23.60 -23.73
C LYS A 185 -4.60 24.69 -22.66
N ALA A 186 -3.38 25.00 -22.25
CA ALA A 186 -3.10 26.08 -21.31
C ALA A 186 -3.43 27.46 -21.91
N ARG A 187 -3.15 27.69 -23.20
CA ARG A 187 -3.52 28.91 -23.93
C ARG A 187 -5.05 29.10 -23.97
N LYS A 188 -5.80 28.07 -24.36
CA LYS A 188 -7.28 28.09 -24.38
C LYS A 188 -7.86 28.42 -23.00
N ARG A 189 -7.41 27.75 -21.93
CA ARG A 189 -7.82 28.05 -20.54
C ARG A 189 -7.50 29.48 -20.09
N ARG A 190 -6.38 30.06 -20.53
CA ARG A 190 -6.04 31.47 -20.24
C ARG A 190 -6.98 32.43 -20.96
N GLU A 191 -7.36 32.13 -22.20
CA GLU A 191 -8.28 32.94 -22.99
C GLU A 191 -9.72 32.89 -22.42
N GLU A 192 -10.21 31.70 -22.05
CA GLU A 192 -11.50 31.51 -21.37
C GLU A 192 -11.55 32.29 -20.05
N ARG A 193 -10.51 32.19 -19.21
CA ARG A 193 -10.40 32.98 -17.98
C ARG A 193 -10.41 34.49 -18.24
N ARG A 194 -9.79 34.95 -19.34
CA ARG A 194 -9.79 36.37 -19.73
C ARG A 194 -11.18 36.83 -20.19
N LYS A 195 -11.90 36.00 -20.96
CA LYS A 195 -13.30 36.27 -21.37
C LYS A 195 -14.25 36.30 -20.16
N ALA A 196 -14.12 35.33 -19.25
CA ALA A 196 -14.91 35.29 -18.01
C ALA A 196 -14.62 36.47 -17.08
N ALA A 197 -13.36 36.92 -16.99
CA ALA A 197 -12.98 38.12 -16.24
C ALA A 197 -13.57 39.40 -16.85
N ALA A 198 -13.53 39.55 -18.19
CA ALA A 198 -14.14 40.68 -18.89
C ALA A 198 -15.66 40.73 -18.72
N LEU A 199 -16.34 39.57 -18.78
CA LEU A 199 -17.79 39.47 -18.55
C LEU A 199 -18.16 39.85 -17.11
N LYS A 200 -17.40 39.38 -16.11
CA LYS A 200 -17.58 39.82 -14.71
C LYS A 200 -17.35 41.32 -14.56
N GLN A 201 -16.38 41.89 -15.26
CA GLN A 201 -16.07 43.31 -15.16
C GLN A 201 -17.22 44.17 -15.68
N SER A 202 -17.81 43.87 -16.85
CA SER A 202 -18.96 44.65 -17.34
C SER A 202 -20.17 44.53 -16.41
N GLN A 203 -20.44 43.34 -15.87
CA GLN A 203 -21.51 43.14 -14.89
C GLN A 203 -21.29 43.97 -13.61
N THR A 204 -20.05 44.10 -13.12
CA THR A 204 -19.76 44.97 -11.96
C THR A 204 -19.80 46.45 -12.29
N ASP A 205 -19.47 46.86 -13.51
CA ASP A 205 -19.52 48.26 -13.92
C ASP A 205 -20.98 48.74 -14.07
N ASP A 206 -21.87 47.93 -14.66
CA ASP A 206 -23.33 48.17 -14.70
C ASP A 206 -23.95 48.27 -13.29
N GLU A 207 -23.52 47.41 -12.35
CA GLU A 207 -23.99 47.41 -10.97
C GLU A 207 -23.47 48.64 -10.18
N LEU A 208 -22.24 49.07 -10.48
CA LEU A 208 -21.64 50.29 -9.91
C LEU A 208 -22.31 51.56 -10.45
N GLU A 209 -22.73 51.59 -11.71
CA GLU A 209 -23.42 52.72 -12.30
C GLU A 209 -24.83 52.89 -11.70
N ARG A 210 -25.59 51.78 -11.58
CA ARG A 210 -26.87 51.76 -10.83
C ARG A 210 -26.76 52.20 -9.38
N LYS A 211 -25.62 51.91 -8.71
CA LYS A 211 -25.36 52.40 -7.34
C LYS A 211 -24.99 53.88 -7.29
N ARG A 212 -24.39 54.46 -8.34
CA ARG A 212 -24.02 55.89 -8.38
C ARG A 212 -25.21 56.84 -8.57
N SER A 213 -26.29 56.38 -9.18
CA SER A 213 -27.52 57.16 -9.39
C SER A 213 -28.41 57.34 -8.15
N ALA A 214 -28.04 56.76 -6.99
CA ALA A 214 -28.88 56.71 -5.79
C ALA A 214 -28.39 57.57 -4.60
N TYR A 215 -27.32 58.36 -4.76
CA TYR A 215 -26.75 59.20 -3.69
C TYR A 215 -27.07 60.69 -3.87
N THR A 216 -27.49 61.36 -2.79
CA THR A 216 -27.73 62.81 -2.76
C THR A 216 -26.42 63.62 -2.80
N GLU A 217 -26.48 64.92 -3.07
CA GLU A 217 -25.26 65.77 -3.13
C GLU A 217 -24.51 65.84 -1.78
N ASP A 218 -25.22 65.83 -0.64
CA ASP A 218 -24.60 65.88 0.69
C ASP A 218 -23.67 64.68 0.95
N GLU A 219 -24.08 63.46 0.55
CA GLU A 219 -23.25 62.25 0.67
C GLU A 219 -22.03 62.27 -0.26
N ARG A 220 -22.10 63.02 -1.37
CA ARG A 220 -20.98 63.21 -2.30
C ARG A 220 -19.94 64.15 -1.72
N GLU A 221 -20.34 65.14 -0.94
CA GLU A 221 -19.41 66.09 -0.32
C GLU A 221 -18.64 65.48 0.87
N GLU A 222 -19.29 64.70 1.74
CA GLU A 222 -18.59 64.02 2.85
C GLU A 222 -17.48 63.08 2.33
N ARG A 223 -17.75 62.39 1.20
CA ARG A 223 -16.76 61.54 0.53
C ARG A 223 -15.61 62.31 -0.14
N ARG A 224 -15.80 63.58 -0.53
CA ARG A 224 -14.70 64.44 -0.99
C ARG A 224 -13.75 64.78 0.17
N ARG A 225 -14.30 65.12 1.34
CA ARG A 225 -13.51 65.46 2.55
C ARG A 225 -12.66 64.28 3.06
N ARG A 226 -13.11 63.02 2.89
CA ARG A 226 -12.31 61.82 3.25
C ARG A 226 -11.17 61.47 2.28
N LYS A 227 -10.92 62.26 1.22
CA LYS A 227 -9.94 61.95 0.15
C LYS A 227 -8.80 62.97 0.00
N GLU A 228 -8.56 63.83 0.99
CA GLU A 228 -7.32 64.61 0.99
C GLU A 228 -6.08 63.70 1.04
N PRO A 229 -5.04 63.97 0.21
CA PRO A 229 -3.88 63.11 0.12
C PRO A 229 -3.01 63.24 1.38
N LYS A 230 -2.83 62.12 2.08
CA LYS A 230 -2.06 62.02 3.33
C LYS A 230 -0.53 62.17 3.18
N TYR A 231 -0.06 62.63 2.02
CA TYR A 231 1.34 62.78 1.63
C TYR A 231 1.44 63.95 0.66
N THR A 232 2.49 64.75 0.81
CA THR A 232 2.85 65.83 -0.12
C THR A 232 3.29 65.27 -1.49
N PRO A 233 3.25 66.07 -2.58
CA PRO A 233 3.66 65.62 -3.90
C PRO A 233 5.10 65.08 -3.94
N SER A 234 6.03 65.68 -3.20
CA SER A 234 7.44 65.23 -3.10
C SER A 234 7.57 63.86 -2.43
N GLU A 235 6.88 63.62 -1.31
CA GLU A 235 6.87 62.31 -0.63
C GLU A 235 6.25 61.21 -1.52
N ALA A 236 5.22 61.56 -2.30
CA ALA A 236 4.61 60.65 -3.27
C ALA A 236 5.55 60.33 -4.44
N GLU A 237 6.39 61.27 -4.86
CA GLU A 237 7.37 61.12 -5.93
C GLU A 237 8.61 60.32 -5.49
N GLU A 238 9.20 60.65 -4.34
CA GLU A 238 10.32 59.91 -3.74
C GLU A 238 9.95 58.42 -3.55
N ARG A 239 8.73 58.15 -3.09
CA ARG A 239 8.21 56.79 -2.92
C ARG A 239 7.94 56.06 -4.24
N ARG A 240 7.65 56.79 -5.33
CA ARG A 240 7.60 56.23 -6.70
C ARG A 240 8.99 55.95 -7.24
N GLU A 241 9.96 56.82 -6.97
CA GLU A 241 11.35 56.66 -7.40
C GLU A 241 12.03 55.47 -6.69
N ARG A 242 11.84 55.33 -5.38
CA ARG A 242 12.29 54.16 -4.60
C ARG A 242 11.71 52.85 -5.16
N ARG A 243 10.43 52.82 -5.53
CA ARG A 243 9.79 51.67 -6.20
C ARG A 243 10.32 51.41 -7.62
N ARG A 244 10.73 52.46 -8.36
CA ARG A 244 11.43 52.30 -9.65
C ARG A 244 12.81 51.66 -9.45
N LYS A 245 13.63 52.18 -8.53
CA LYS A 245 14.96 51.65 -8.18
C LYS A 245 14.87 50.18 -7.73
N GLU A 246 13.90 49.84 -6.88
CA GLU A 246 13.66 48.45 -6.43
C GLU A 246 13.23 47.51 -7.57
N LYS A 247 12.38 47.96 -8.50
CA LYS A 247 12.05 47.19 -9.72
C LYS A 247 13.25 47.02 -10.65
N GLN A 248 14.07 48.05 -10.80
CA GLN A 248 15.24 48.05 -11.68
C GLN A 248 16.29 47.06 -11.15
N TYR A 249 16.60 47.11 -9.85
CA TYR A 249 17.46 46.13 -9.18
C TYR A 249 16.98 44.67 -9.34
N ARG A 250 15.67 44.41 -9.15
CA ARG A 250 15.08 43.08 -9.41
C ARG A 250 15.15 42.65 -10.89
N THR A 251 15.21 43.59 -11.82
CA THR A 251 15.30 43.31 -13.26
C THR A 251 16.74 43.04 -13.69
N GLU A 252 17.72 43.73 -13.11
CA GLU A 252 19.16 43.48 -13.33
C GLU A 252 19.60 42.15 -12.72
N GLN A 253 19.14 41.83 -11.50
CA GLN A 253 19.29 40.49 -10.89
C GLN A 253 18.78 39.37 -11.83
N LYS A 254 17.63 39.57 -12.48
CA LYS A 254 17.09 38.60 -13.46
C LYS A 254 17.83 38.57 -14.81
N LYS A 255 18.58 39.61 -15.16
CA LYS A 255 19.35 39.69 -16.42
C LYS A 255 20.80 39.18 -16.30
N ARG A 256 21.25 38.77 -15.11
CA ARG A 256 22.61 38.21 -14.89
C ARG A 256 22.71 36.68 -14.95
N ARG A 257 21.64 35.93 -15.27
CA ARG A 257 21.77 34.54 -15.74
C ARG A 257 22.02 34.54 -17.25
N VAL A 258 23.30 34.59 -17.62
CA VAL A 258 23.76 34.39 -18.99
C VAL A 258 23.64 32.90 -19.35
N ILE A 259 23.15 32.63 -20.56
CA ILE A 259 23.10 31.31 -21.17
C ILE A 259 24.37 31.14 -22.01
N SER A 260 25.07 30.02 -21.84
CA SER A 260 25.93 29.46 -22.89
C SER A 260 25.97 27.94 -22.77
N GLY A 261 25.22 27.25 -23.64
CA GLY A 261 25.78 26.05 -24.29
C GLY A 261 26.75 26.48 -25.40
N PRO A 262 27.44 25.57 -26.11
CA PRO A 262 26.78 24.36 -26.64
C PRO A 262 27.65 23.09 -26.78
N LEU A 263 26.99 22.07 -27.36
CA LEU A 263 27.52 20.96 -28.16
C LEU A 263 28.12 19.75 -27.45
N ALA A 264 28.11 18.65 -28.20
CA ALA A 264 28.24 17.26 -27.78
C ALA A 264 29.45 16.58 -28.43
N GLU A 265 29.59 15.28 -28.18
CA GLU A 265 30.60 14.34 -28.73
C GLU A 265 32.00 14.44 -28.08
N GLU A 266 32.26 13.58 -27.10
CA GLU A 266 33.15 12.42 -27.26
C GLU A 266 32.85 11.40 -26.13
N GLY A 267 33.19 10.12 -26.31
CA GLY A 267 32.67 9.03 -25.46
C GLY A 267 33.74 8.13 -24.82
N ARG A 268 33.31 7.34 -23.82
CA ARG A 268 34.10 6.47 -22.91
C ARG A 268 34.91 7.29 -21.89
N ILE A 269 34.90 7.01 -20.60
CA ILE A 269 35.15 5.72 -19.91
C ILE A 269 34.25 5.61 -18.67
N ASP A 270 34.20 4.41 -18.09
CA ASP A 270 33.49 4.00 -16.88
C ASP A 270 33.80 4.89 -15.64
N ASP A 271 32.79 5.18 -14.83
CA ASP A 271 32.81 4.92 -13.37
C ASP A 271 31.47 5.28 -12.69
N ASP A 272 31.17 4.52 -11.63
CA ASP A 272 29.95 4.52 -10.84
C ASP A 272 30.04 5.55 -9.69
N ASP A 273 29.36 6.71 -9.83
CA ASP A 273 29.05 7.67 -8.73
C ASP A 273 28.27 8.94 -9.17
N SER A 274 28.07 9.17 -10.48
CA SER A 274 27.74 10.52 -10.96
C SER A 274 26.27 10.96 -10.83
N GLU A 275 25.30 10.04 -10.75
CA GLU A 275 23.88 10.38 -10.61
C GLU A 275 23.53 10.89 -9.19
N TYR A 276 24.23 10.38 -8.16
CA TYR A 276 24.02 10.77 -6.76
C TYR A 276 24.50 12.22 -6.49
N ARG A 277 25.61 12.65 -7.12
CA ARG A 277 26.11 14.04 -7.00
C ARG A 277 25.20 15.07 -7.67
N TYR A 278 24.59 14.76 -8.83
CA TYR A 278 23.67 15.69 -9.49
C TYR A 278 22.36 15.91 -8.69
N MET A 279 21.93 14.92 -7.91
CA MET A 279 20.81 15.05 -6.96
C MET A 279 21.21 15.82 -5.69
N MET A 280 22.43 15.62 -5.17
CA MET A 280 22.93 16.31 -3.98
C MET A 280 23.27 17.79 -4.20
N GLU A 281 23.80 18.18 -5.37
CA GLU A 281 24.20 19.57 -5.63
C GLU A 281 23.01 20.56 -5.76
N LYS A 282 21.77 20.07 -5.67
CA LYS A 282 20.54 20.89 -5.55
C LYS A 282 19.98 21.00 -4.12
N ARG A 283 20.65 20.46 -3.09
CA ARG A 283 20.21 20.58 -1.68
C ARG A 283 21.35 20.97 -0.72
N GLY A 284 21.72 22.25 -0.76
CA GLY A 284 22.51 22.95 0.27
C GLY A 284 22.65 24.44 -0.09
N GLY A 285 22.55 25.40 0.84
CA GLY A 285 22.31 25.32 2.27
C GLY A 285 21.76 26.62 2.87
N ALA A 286 21.88 26.77 4.19
CA ALA A 286 21.15 27.75 5.00
C ALA A 286 21.52 29.23 4.78
N GLY A 287 20.60 30.12 5.18
CA GLY A 287 20.82 31.56 5.31
C GLY A 287 20.17 32.10 6.58
N SER A 288 20.93 32.16 7.66
CA SER A 288 20.54 32.78 8.94
C SER A 288 20.25 34.28 8.76
N GLY A 289 19.07 34.75 9.18
CA GLY A 289 18.76 36.17 9.35
C GLY A 289 19.04 36.64 10.79
N PRO A 290 19.37 37.94 11.00
CA PRO A 290 19.61 38.48 12.34
C PRO A 290 18.33 38.51 13.20
N PRO A 291 18.44 38.54 14.54
CA PRO A 291 17.30 38.38 15.45
C PRO A 291 16.30 39.53 15.33
N THR A 292 15.02 39.19 15.14
CA THR A 292 13.92 40.17 15.15
C THR A 292 13.58 40.59 16.58
N VAL A 293 14.08 41.76 17.00
CA VAL A 293 13.67 42.41 18.24
C VAL A 293 12.24 42.94 18.08
N TYR A 294 11.31 42.42 18.88
CA TYR A 294 9.93 42.95 18.95
C TYR A 294 9.90 44.25 19.75
N THR A 295 9.14 45.25 19.28
CA THR A 295 8.96 46.50 20.02
C THR A 295 7.97 46.33 21.18
N GLU A 296 8.10 47.13 22.24
CA GLU A 296 7.23 47.01 23.43
C GLU A 296 5.74 47.23 23.10
N GLU A 297 5.43 48.06 22.11
CA GLU A 297 4.05 48.28 21.63
C GLU A 297 3.41 47.01 21.05
N GLU A 298 4.16 46.16 20.34
CA GLU A 298 3.65 44.91 19.78
C GLU A 298 3.34 43.87 20.88
N LEU A 299 4.16 43.81 21.92
CA LEU A 299 3.94 42.97 23.10
C LEU A 299 2.74 43.45 23.92
N ALA A 300 2.58 44.77 24.12
CA ALA A 300 1.43 45.36 24.80
C ALA A 300 0.11 45.07 24.06
N ARG A 301 0.11 45.20 22.73
CA ARG A 301 -1.06 44.92 21.87
C ARG A 301 -1.46 43.43 21.91
N ARG A 302 -0.50 42.50 21.95
CA ARG A 302 -0.77 41.07 22.14
C ARG A 302 -1.35 40.75 23.53
N LYS A 303 -0.84 41.35 24.62
CA LYS A 303 -1.44 41.21 25.97
C LYS A 303 -2.90 41.67 26.04
N LYS A 304 -3.25 42.78 25.37
CA LYS A 304 -4.63 43.30 25.33
C LYS A 304 -5.61 42.38 24.61
N ASN A 305 -5.17 41.73 23.53
CA ASN A 305 -6.00 40.74 22.82
C ASN A 305 -6.17 39.44 23.62
N LYS A 306 -5.12 38.95 24.30
CA LYS A 306 -5.21 37.73 25.13
C LYS A 306 -6.22 37.89 26.28
N LYS A 307 -6.28 39.07 26.93
CA LYS A 307 -7.30 39.37 27.97
C LYS A 307 -8.75 39.36 27.44
N ARG A 308 -8.99 39.83 26.20
CA ARG A 308 -10.33 39.81 25.58
C ARG A 308 -10.81 38.39 25.27
N ILE A 309 -9.91 37.50 24.84
CA ILE A 309 -10.23 36.09 24.59
C ILE A 309 -10.58 35.38 25.90
N ILE A 310 -9.80 35.59 26.97
CA ILE A 310 -10.08 35.01 28.30
C ILE A 310 -11.44 35.46 28.84
N PHE A 311 -11.78 36.76 28.69
CA PHE A 311 -13.09 37.26 29.12
C PHE A 311 -14.25 36.58 28.37
N GLY A 312 -14.12 36.38 27.05
CA GLY A 312 -15.11 35.64 26.26
C GLY A 312 -15.31 34.20 26.72
N ILE A 313 -14.23 33.49 27.07
CA ILE A 313 -14.29 32.11 27.59
C ILE A 313 -15.03 32.07 28.94
N VAL A 314 -14.75 33.01 29.85
CA VAL A 314 -15.42 33.07 31.16
C VAL A 314 -16.93 33.32 31.01
N CYS A 315 -17.36 34.19 30.08
CA CYS A 315 -18.78 34.40 29.80
C CYS A 315 -19.47 33.12 29.29
N VAL A 316 -18.82 32.32 28.43
CA VAL A 316 -19.40 31.06 27.92
C VAL A 316 -19.55 30.02 29.04
N VAL A 317 -18.56 29.89 29.92
CA VAL A 317 -18.62 28.97 31.06
C VAL A 317 -19.74 29.35 32.04
N LEU A 318 -19.94 30.65 32.31
CA LEU A 318 -21.04 31.12 33.15
C LEU A 318 -22.43 30.85 32.56
N ILE A 319 -22.58 30.95 31.23
CA ILE A 319 -23.85 30.61 30.56
C ILE A 319 -24.13 29.10 30.66
N LEU A 320 -23.12 28.25 30.44
CA LEU A 320 -23.27 26.80 30.57
C LEU A 320 -23.62 26.38 32.01
N ALA A 321 -23.01 27.00 33.02
CA ALA A 321 -23.31 26.74 34.42
C ALA A 321 -24.76 27.07 34.83
N ILE A 322 -25.44 27.99 34.13
CA ILE A 322 -26.84 28.36 34.37
C ILE A 322 -27.81 27.43 33.62
N VAL A 323 -27.43 26.93 32.44
CA VAL A 323 -28.31 26.08 31.60
C VAL A 323 -28.39 24.64 32.11
N ILE A 324 -27.30 24.06 32.60
CA ILE A 324 -27.22 22.65 32.99
C ILE A 324 -28.18 22.27 34.15
N PRO A 325 -28.34 23.07 35.23
CA PRO A 325 -29.27 22.74 36.33
C PRO A 325 -30.74 22.69 35.91
N VAL A 326 -31.14 23.41 34.86
CA VAL A 326 -32.54 23.50 34.42
C VAL A 326 -32.97 22.25 33.62
N ALA A 327 -32.02 21.59 32.93
CA ALA A 327 -32.31 20.42 32.10
C ALA A 327 -32.48 19.11 32.90
N VAL A 328 -31.93 19.01 34.11
CA VAL A 328 -31.87 17.75 34.88
C VAL A 328 -33.14 17.49 35.71
N LEU A 329 -34.03 18.47 35.87
CA LEU A 329 -35.26 18.35 36.66
C LEU A 329 -36.48 17.75 35.93
N HIS A 330 -36.33 17.27 34.68
CA HIS A 330 -37.47 16.82 33.85
C HIS A 330 -37.27 15.48 33.11
N SER A 331 -36.75 14.46 33.79
CA SER A 331 -37.03 13.04 33.42
C SER A 331 -36.81 12.07 34.58
N SER A 332 -37.90 11.61 35.18
CA SER A 332 -37.96 10.37 35.96
C SER A 332 -39.36 9.76 35.88
N LYS A 333 -39.45 8.44 36.11
CA LYS A 333 -40.58 7.50 35.92
C LYS A 333 -40.71 6.91 34.49
N GLY A 334 -40.95 5.60 34.35
CA GLY A 334 -41.13 4.58 35.39
C GLY A 334 -41.11 3.14 34.87
N SER A 335 -41.19 2.19 35.80
CA SER A 335 -41.09 0.74 35.58
C SER A 335 -42.46 0.08 35.36
N SER A 336 -42.47 -1.08 34.70
CA SER A 336 -43.32 -2.24 35.05
C SER A 336 -42.89 -3.50 34.29
N ASP A 337 -43.10 -4.65 34.93
CA ASP A 337 -42.66 -5.99 34.52
C ASP A 337 -43.60 -6.66 33.51
N ASP A 338 -43.12 -7.72 32.84
CA ASP A 338 -43.95 -8.90 32.51
C ASP A 338 -43.07 -10.14 32.21
N GLU A 339 -43.46 -11.30 32.73
CA GLU A 339 -42.86 -12.60 32.40
C GLU A 339 -43.64 -13.29 31.28
N THR A 340 -42.96 -13.98 30.36
CA THR A 340 -43.49 -15.24 29.80
C THR A 340 -42.39 -16.10 29.17
N SER A 341 -42.54 -17.41 29.29
CA SER A 341 -41.53 -18.42 28.96
C SER A 341 -41.56 -18.88 27.50
N GLY A 342 -40.37 -19.15 26.94
CA GLY A 342 -40.21 -19.84 25.66
C GLY A 342 -38.79 -20.37 25.48
N SER A 343 -38.60 -21.69 25.53
CA SER A 343 -37.28 -22.31 25.43
C SER A 343 -36.80 -22.43 23.98
N GLY A 344 -35.61 -21.90 23.70
CA GLY A 344 -34.89 -22.11 22.44
C GLY A 344 -33.40 -21.89 22.63
N SER A 345 -32.62 -22.98 22.69
CA SER A 345 -31.20 -22.94 23.03
C SER A 345 -30.34 -22.39 21.90
N ALA A 346 -29.89 -21.16 22.03
CA ALA A 346 -28.68 -20.63 21.39
C ALA A 346 -27.95 -19.74 22.41
N ALA A 347 -26.68 -20.02 22.67
CA ALA A 347 -25.90 -19.27 23.66
C ALA A 347 -25.55 -17.87 23.12
N ALA A 348 -26.45 -16.91 23.31
CA ALA A 348 -26.15 -15.51 23.10
C ALA A 348 -25.15 -15.04 24.17
N SER A 349 -23.95 -14.67 23.75
CA SER A 349 -22.91 -14.10 24.61
C SER A 349 -23.44 -12.86 25.35
N SER A 350 -23.27 -12.81 26.67
CA SER A 350 -23.62 -11.65 27.50
C SER A 350 -22.87 -10.41 27.01
N SER A 351 -23.59 -9.47 26.39
CA SER A 351 -23.01 -8.31 25.68
C SER A 351 -22.59 -7.14 26.58
N GLY A 352 -22.41 -7.38 27.88
CA GLY A 352 -21.91 -6.42 28.87
C GLY A 352 -20.53 -6.82 29.36
N PRO A 353 -19.69 -5.88 29.84
CA PRO A 353 -18.39 -6.21 30.40
C PRO A 353 -18.52 -7.05 31.66
N ASN A 354 -17.69 -8.07 31.81
CA ASN A 354 -17.60 -8.87 33.03
C ASN A 354 -16.75 -8.13 34.06
N LYS A 355 -17.29 -7.96 35.27
CA LYS A 355 -16.61 -7.33 36.41
C LYS A 355 -16.75 -8.12 37.72
N ASP A 356 -17.11 -9.39 37.63
CA ASP A 356 -17.53 -10.17 38.80
C ASP A 356 -16.37 -10.43 39.77
N ASN A 357 -15.12 -10.43 39.30
CA ASN A 357 -13.93 -10.52 40.16
C ASN A 357 -13.65 -9.25 40.99
N LEU A 358 -14.34 -8.13 40.75
CA LEU A 358 -14.36 -6.97 41.65
C LEU A 358 -15.36 -7.13 42.81
N ALA A 359 -16.26 -8.11 42.77
CA ALA A 359 -17.26 -8.31 43.82
C ALA A 359 -16.58 -8.59 45.18
N GLY A 360 -16.99 -7.84 46.21
CA GLY A 360 -16.39 -7.93 47.55
C GLY A 360 -14.99 -7.34 47.70
N LYS A 361 -14.41 -6.73 46.66
CA LYS A 361 -13.15 -5.97 46.77
C LYS A 361 -13.42 -4.55 47.27
N ASP A 362 -12.59 -4.03 48.18
CA ASP A 362 -12.69 -2.63 48.61
C ASP A 362 -12.07 -1.70 47.56
N ARG A 363 -12.90 -0.82 46.99
CA ARG A 363 -12.46 0.22 46.05
C ARG A 363 -11.47 1.22 46.65
N ASN A 364 -11.44 1.36 47.97
CA ASN A 364 -10.48 2.22 48.64
C ASN A 364 -9.07 1.64 48.73
N SER A 365 -8.88 0.36 48.35
CA SER A 365 -7.54 -0.22 48.18
C SER A 365 -6.70 0.46 47.08
N VAL A 366 -7.35 1.13 46.12
CA VAL A 366 -6.67 1.98 45.12
C VAL A 366 -6.42 3.38 45.73
N PRO A 367 -5.15 3.83 45.85
CA PRO A 367 -4.82 5.17 46.32
C PRO A 367 -5.43 6.26 45.45
N GLU A 368 -5.77 7.40 46.06
CA GLU A 368 -6.50 8.48 45.39
C GLU A 368 -5.82 9.00 44.11
N ALA A 369 -4.48 9.00 44.09
CA ALA A 369 -3.69 9.43 42.93
C ALA A 369 -3.82 8.51 41.69
N ASP A 370 -4.19 7.24 41.88
CA ASP A 370 -4.27 6.23 40.81
C ASP A 370 -5.70 5.98 40.31
N ARG A 371 -6.72 6.47 41.03
CA ARG A 371 -8.14 6.28 40.70
C ARG A 371 -8.49 6.87 39.33
N GLY A 372 -9.24 6.11 38.53
CA GLY A 372 -9.53 6.45 37.13
C GLY A 372 -8.42 6.14 36.13
N GLY A 373 -7.19 5.87 36.61
CA GLY A 373 -6.00 5.61 35.80
C GLY A 373 -5.87 4.16 35.33
N ILE A 374 -4.67 3.80 34.86
CA ILE A 374 -4.36 2.43 34.42
C ILE A 374 -4.27 1.44 35.60
N LEU A 375 -3.94 1.91 36.80
CA LEU A 375 -3.83 1.09 38.02
C LEU A 375 -5.14 0.93 38.80
N ASP A 376 -6.28 1.41 38.26
CA ASP A 376 -7.60 1.29 38.89
C ASP A 376 -8.51 0.30 38.13
N PRO A 377 -8.66 -0.96 38.60
CA PRO A 377 -9.55 -1.95 37.99
C PRO A 377 -11.01 -1.51 37.88
N TRP A 378 -11.51 -0.61 38.74
CA TRP A 378 -12.88 -0.09 38.61
C TRP A 378 -13.02 0.85 37.39
N ALA A 379 -11.91 1.41 36.91
CA ALA A 379 -11.83 2.28 35.74
C ALA A 379 -11.52 1.56 34.42
N TRP A 380 -11.34 0.24 34.43
CA TRP A 380 -11.25 -0.58 33.22
C TRP A 380 -12.64 -0.86 32.66
N TYR A 381 -12.77 -1.17 31.37
CA TYR A 381 -14.02 -1.56 30.74
C TYR A 381 -14.47 -2.93 31.25
N ASP A 382 -13.56 -3.89 31.21
CA ASP A 382 -13.71 -5.32 31.49
C ASP A 382 -12.57 -5.76 32.42
N THR A 383 -12.85 -6.62 33.40
CA THR A 383 -11.86 -7.17 34.32
C THR A 383 -11.73 -8.70 34.26
N GLU A 384 -12.37 -9.37 33.29
CA GLU A 384 -12.29 -10.83 33.12
C GLU A 384 -10.85 -11.36 32.98
N ASP A 385 -10.58 -12.49 33.66
CA ASP A 385 -9.29 -13.18 33.79
C ASP A 385 -8.11 -12.35 34.38
N PHE A 386 -8.33 -11.07 34.73
CA PHE A 386 -7.30 -10.23 35.34
C PHE A 386 -7.20 -10.40 36.87
N ASN A 387 -5.98 -10.27 37.39
CA ASN A 387 -5.74 -10.03 38.82
C ASN A 387 -6.01 -8.56 39.16
N VAL A 388 -7.14 -8.32 39.82
CA VAL A 388 -7.62 -6.98 40.22
C VAL A 388 -7.07 -6.49 41.57
N THR A 389 -6.05 -7.15 42.11
CA THR A 389 -5.33 -6.65 43.30
C THR A 389 -4.49 -5.44 42.91
N TYR A 390 -4.68 -4.30 43.58
CA TYR A 390 -3.88 -3.09 43.33
C TYR A 390 -2.38 -3.35 43.58
N THR A 391 -1.56 -2.89 42.64
CA THR A 391 -0.12 -2.73 42.79
C THR A 391 0.35 -1.61 41.87
N ASN A 392 1.38 -0.88 42.29
CA ASN A 392 2.10 0.12 41.49
C ASN A 392 3.50 -0.35 41.08
N GLU A 393 3.81 -1.64 41.25
CA GLU A 393 5.07 -2.22 40.81
C GLU A 393 5.19 -2.15 39.27
N LEU A 394 6.38 -1.77 38.83
CA LEU A 394 6.75 -1.63 37.42
C LEU A 394 7.98 -2.49 37.13
N VAL A 395 8.04 -3.11 35.95
CA VAL A 395 9.27 -3.72 35.40
C VAL A 395 9.56 -3.04 34.07
N GLY A 396 10.78 -2.55 33.86
CA GLY A 396 11.11 -1.74 32.67
C GLY A 396 10.24 -0.48 32.53
N GLY A 397 9.66 0.04 33.63
CA GLY A 397 8.70 1.16 33.60
C GLY A 397 7.27 0.79 33.20
N LEU A 398 6.98 -0.48 32.93
CA LEU A 398 5.65 -0.98 32.54
C LEU A 398 4.94 -1.68 33.71
N PRO A 399 3.62 -1.48 33.88
CA PRO A 399 2.89 -1.97 35.05
C PRO A 399 2.62 -3.47 34.98
N ILE A 400 2.67 -4.13 36.15
CA ILE A 400 2.36 -5.56 36.31
C ILE A 400 0.91 -5.83 36.75
N ILE A 401 0.12 -4.80 37.06
CA ILE A 401 -1.28 -4.96 37.50
C ILE A 401 -2.10 -5.70 36.45
N GLY A 402 -3.03 -6.55 36.89
CA GLY A 402 -3.77 -7.48 36.02
C GLY A 402 -3.10 -8.85 35.87
N LEU A 403 -1.80 -9.00 36.14
CA LEU A 403 -1.11 -10.29 36.03
C LEU A 403 -1.35 -11.23 37.22
N ASN A 404 -1.57 -12.50 36.90
CA ASN A 404 -1.40 -13.60 37.86
C ASN A 404 0.09 -13.88 38.06
N SER A 405 0.51 -14.13 39.31
CA SER A 405 1.92 -14.38 39.67
C SER A 405 2.36 -15.84 39.43
N THR A 406 1.41 -16.76 39.31
CA THR A 406 1.62 -18.18 38.98
C THR A 406 1.28 -18.45 37.52
N TRP A 407 2.03 -19.33 36.87
CA TRP A 407 1.78 -19.78 35.50
C TRP A 407 2.13 -21.27 35.35
N ASP A 408 1.65 -21.89 34.27
CA ASP A 408 1.93 -23.28 33.91
C ASP A 408 2.34 -23.36 32.43
N ASP A 409 3.55 -23.87 32.17
CA ASP A 409 4.11 -24.05 30.83
C ASP A 409 4.07 -25.53 30.38
N ASP A 410 3.50 -26.47 31.15
CA ASP A 410 3.42 -27.90 30.81
C ASP A 410 2.34 -28.24 29.75
N VAL A 411 1.94 -27.23 28.96
CA VAL A 411 0.87 -27.29 27.96
C VAL A 411 1.45 -27.35 26.55
N GLN A 412 0.92 -28.27 25.72
CA GLN A 412 1.25 -28.41 24.29
C GLN A 412 0.10 -27.91 23.40
N ALA A 413 0.42 -27.22 22.29
CA ALA A 413 -0.58 -26.80 21.32
C ALA A 413 -1.29 -28.01 20.69
N ASN A 414 -0.53 -28.95 20.14
CA ASN A 414 -1.02 -30.16 19.47
C ASN A 414 -0.01 -31.31 19.65
N PRO A 415 -0.35 -32.58 19.29
CA PRO A 415 0.51 -33.74 19.54
C PRO A 415 1.86 -33.76 18.80
N SER A 416 2.06 -32.89 17.81
CA SER A 416 3.32 -32.79 17.04
C SER A 416 4.20 -31.62 17.49
N VAL A 417 3.78 -30.85 18.49
CA VAL A 417 4.43 -29.62 18.95
C VAL A 417 4.82 -29.76 20.41
N PRO A 418 6.09 -29.50 20.78
CA PRO A 418 6.55 -29.62 22.15
C PRO A 418 5.78 -28.67 23.09
N LYS A 419 5.62 -29.08 24.36
CA LYS A 419 5.07 -28.24 25.43
C LYS A 419 5.84 -26.92 25.54
N LEU A 420 5.25 -25.88 26.12
CA LEU A 420 5.95 -24.60 26.30
C LEU A 420 7.20 -24.71 27.18
N SER A 421 7.17 -25.60 28.17
CA SER A 421 8.32 -25.98 29.01
C SER A 421 9.46 -26.66 28.25
N ASP A 422 9.17 -27.25 27.08
CA ASP A 422 10.13 -27.92 26.20
C ASP A 422 10.63 -26.98 25.08
N SER A 423 11.83 -27.25 24.58
CA SER A 423 12.44 -26.44 23.51
C SER A 423 11.78 -26.71 22.15
N PHE A 424 11.41 -25.64 21.43
CA PHE A 424 10.96 -25.71 20.05
C PHE A 424 12.19 -25.65 19.12
N GLU A 425 12.38 -26.67 18.28
CA GLU A 425 13.51 -26.73 17.34
C GLU A 425 13.27 -25.88 16.08
N TYR A 426 13.38 -24.55 16.23
CA TYR A 426 13.25 -23.61 15.12
C TYR A 426 14.16 -23.97 13.93
N GLY A 427 13.61 -23.84 12.71
CA GLY A 427 14.29 -24.21 11.46
C GLY A 427 14.35 -25.71 11.16
N LYS A 428 13.90 -26.58 12.08
CA LYS A 428 13.60 -28.00 11.79
C LYS A 428 12.09 -28.26 11.84
N THR A 429 11.43 -27.78 12.90
CA THR A 429 9.97 -27.73 12.98
C THR A 429 9.53 -26.39 12.38
N PRO A 430 8.67 -26.40 11.34
CA PRO A 430 8.15 -25.15 10.78
C PRO A 430 7.20 -24.49 11.77
N ILE A 431 7.27 -23.16 11.83
CA ILE A 431 6.26 -22.31 12.47
C ILE A 431 4.95 -22.40 11.68
N ARG A 432 3.83 -22.67 12.36
CA ARG A 432 2.48 -22.60 11.80
C ARG A 432 1.67 -21.66 12.67
N GLY A 433 1.78 -20.38 12.34
CA GLY A 433 1.23 -19.31 13.14
C GLY A 433 0.08 -18.55 12.47
N VAL A 434 -0.54 -17.68 13.26
CA VAL A 434 -1.51 -16.70 12.78
C VAL A 434 -1.30 -15.35 13.45
N ASN A 435 -1.59 -14.28 12.73
CA ASN A 435 -1.58 -12.93 13.29
C ASN A 435 -2.93 -12.62 13.98
N VAL A 436 -2.90 -11.83 15.05
CA VAL A 436 -4.08 -11.16 15.62
C VAL A 436 -4.12 -9.69 15.21
N GLY A 437 -4.00 -9.44 13.90
CA GLY A 437 -4.03 -8.11 13.29
C GLY A 437 -5.37 -7.39 13.48
N GLY A 438 -5.37 -6.06 13.41
CA GLY A 438 -6.53 -5.22 13.72
C GLY A 438 -6.98 -5.19 15.19
N TRP A 439 -6.31 -5.89 16.11
CA TRP A 439 -6.69 -5.94 17.54
C TRP A 439 -6.09 -4.81 18.37
N LEU A 440 -4.77 -4.83 18.63
CA LEU A 440 -4.07 -3.85 19.48
C LEU A 440 -3.56 -2.62 18.70
N ASN A 441 -3.91 -2.57 17.42
CA ASN A 441 -3.57 -1.56 16.42
C ASN A 441 -4.63 -1.68 15.31
N LEU A 442 -5.36 -0.61 14.98
CA LEU A 442 -6.51 -0.70 14.07
C LEU A 442 -6.13 -0.65 12.60
N GLU A 443 -6.84 -1.46 11.81
CA GLU A 443 -6.65 -1.55 10.37
C GLU A 443 -8.00 -1.48 9.63
N PRO A 444 -8.20 -0.50 8.73
CA PRO A 444 -9.51 -0.26 8.13
C PRO A 444 -10.12 -1.43 7.37
N PHE A 445 -9.32 -2.33 6.79
CA PHE A 445 -9.84 -3.47 6.05
C PHE A 445 -10.22 -4.66 6.96
N ILE A 446 -9.59 -4.75 8.13
CA ILE A 446 -9.88 -5.77 9.16
C ILE A 446 -11.13 -5.35 9.94
N THR A 447 -11.19 -4.09 10.38
CA THR A 447 -12.29 -3.53 11.20
C THR A 447 -12.99 -2.34 10.51
N PRO A 448 -13.61 -2.51 9.33
CA PRO A 448 -14.22 -1.44 8.55
C PRO A 448 -15.39 -0.71 9.23
N SER A 449 -16.01 -1.27 10.27
CA SER A 449 -17.07 -0.59 11.03
C SER A 449 -16.60 0.73 11.65
N PHE A 450 -15.33 0.81 12.07
CA PHE A 450 -14.72 2.01 12.65
C PHE A 450 -14.67 3.15 11.62
N PHE A 451 -14.43 2.83 10.35
CA PHE A 451 -14.12 3.79 9.29
C PHE A 451 -15.30 4.09 8.36
N SER A 452 -16.12 3.09 8.02
CA SER A 452 -17.19 3.18 7.00
C SER A 452 -18.38 4.07 7.37
N GLN A 453 -18.52 4.44 8.64
CA GLN A 453 -19.48 5.45 9.10
C GLN A 453 -19.10 6.89 8.70
N TYR A 454 -17.83 7.12 8.31
CA TYR A 454 -17.32 8.45 7.95
C TYR A 454 -17.28 8.65 6.43
N GLY A 455 -17.60 9.86 5.99
CA GLY A 455 -17.49 10.23 4.58
C GLY A 455 -16.07 10.64 4.21
N SER A 456 -15.71 10.62 2.93
CA SER A 456 -14.37 11.02 2.45
C SER A 456 -13.95 12.45 2.85
N LYS A 457 -14.91 13.31 3.21
CA LYS A 457 -14.65 14.67 3.72
C LYS A 457 -14.21 14.71 5.19
N ASP A 458 -14.45 13.65 5.95
CA ASP A 458 -14.05 13.55 7.36
C ASP A 458 -12.56 13.19 7.52
N ASN A 459 -11.94 12.65 6.46
CA ASN A 459 -10.52 12.27 6.42
C ASN A 459 -10.10 11.34 7.59
N VAL A 460 -10.93 10.33 7.86
CA VAL A 460 -10.64 9.23 8.79
C VAL A 460 -10.11 8.05 7.97
N LEU A 461 -8.80 7.77 8.11
CA LEU A 461 -8.03 6.89 7.24
C LEU A 461 -7.28 5.77 7.99
N ASP A 462 -6.98 6.01 9.27
CA ASP A 462 -6.10 5.24 10.15
C ASP A 462 -6.48 5.46 11.63
N GLU A 463 -5.82 4.75 12.56
CA GLU A 463 -6.08 4.91 13.99
C GLU A 463 -5.87 6.36 14.47
N TRP A 464 -4.80 7.03 14.00
CA TRP A 464 -4.52 8.43 14.34
C TRP A 464 -5.70 9.37 14.03
N THR A 465 -6.17 9.35 12.80
CA THR A 465 -7.27 10.23 12.34
C THR A 465 -8.62 9.82 12.93
N PHE A 466 -8.84 8.53 13.18
CA PHE A 466 -10.01 8.03 13.90
C PHE A 466 -10.06 8.55 15.34
N LEU A 467 -8.97 8.41 16.10
CA LEU A 467 -8.91 8.89 17.49
C LEU A 467 -8.95 10.42 17.57
N THR A 468 -8.34 11.12 16.60
CA THR A 468 -8.51 12.57 16.42
C THR A 468 -9.98 12.96 16.23
N LYS A 469 -10.74 12.18 15.44
CA LYS A 469 -12.16 12.41 15.16
C LYS A 469 -13.07 12.12 16.36
N LEU A 470 -12.78 11.07 17.14
CA LEU A 470 -13.49 10.74 18.38
C LEU A 470 -13.24 11.77 19.49
N GLY A 471 -11.98 12.21 19.62
CA GLY A 471 -11.50 12.99 20.75
C GLY A 471 -11.28 12.14 22.02
N PRO A 472 -10.48 12.65 22.98
CA PRO A 472 -10.00 11.88 24.13
C PRO A 472 -11.12 11.34 25.02
N ALA A 473 -12.26 12.05 25.09
CA ALA A 473 -13.41 11.68 25.92
C ALA A 473 -14.13 10.39 25.46
N LYS A 474 -13.93 9.95 24.21
CA LYS A 474 -14.51 8.70 23.67
C LYS A 474 -13.46 7.68 23.24
N ALA A 475 -12.23 8.14 22.97
CA ALA A 475 -11.12 7.31 22.52
C ALA A 475 -10.88 6.12 23.44
N LYS A 476 -10.71 6.35 24.76
CA LYS A 476 -10.47 5.27 25.74
C LYS A 476 -11.55 4.20 25.67
N ASP A 477 -12.80 4.56 25.96
CA ASP A 477 -13.91 3.59 26.07
C ASP A 477 -14.16 2.82 24.77
N THR A 478 -13.96 3.48 23.61
CA THR A 478 -14.15 2.85 22.30
C THR A 478 -13.06 1.81 22.02
N MET A 479 -11.79 2.18 22.23
CA MET A 479 -10.65 1.29 22.00
C MET A 479 -10.59 0.16 23.04
N GLU A 480 -10.90 0.46 24.30
CA GLU A 480 -10.86 -0.54 25.36
C GLU A 480 -11.94 -1.60 25.18
N LYS A 481 -13.15 -1.20 24.75
CA LYS A 481 -14.19 -2.15 24.35
C LYS A 481 -13.72 -3.03 23.18
N HIS A 482 -13.12 -2.44 22.16
CA HIS A 482 -12.56 -3.20 21.02
C HIS A 482 -11.54 -4.25 21.50
N TYR A 483 -10.58 -3.84 22.33
CA TYR A 483 -9.57 -4.74 22.87
C TYR A 483 -10.17 -5.86 23.73
N SER A 484 -11.30 -5.62 24.40
CA SER A 484 -11.96 -6.66 25.22
C SER A 484 -12.84 -7.62 24.41
N THR A 485 -13.38 -7.20 23.25
CA THR A 485 -14.38 -8.01 22.51
C THR A 485 -13.93 -8.58 21.17
N PHE A 486 -12.91 -8.02 20.51
CA PHE A 486 -12.52 -8.46 19.15
C PHE A 486 -11.70 -9.76 19.15
N ILE A 487 -10.74 -9.88 20.05
CA ILE A 487 -9.99 -11.12 20.32
C ILE A 487 -10.23 -11.50 21.78
N THR A 488 -10.63 -12.75 22.00
CA THR A 488 -11.12 -13.25 23.29
C THR A 488 -10.39 -14.52 23.73
N LYS A 489 -10.67 -15.02 24.93
CA LYS A 489 -10.17 -16.33 25.39
C LYS A 489 -10.48 -17.47 24.40
N GLN A 490 -11.71 -17.45 23.87
CA GLN A 490 -12.20 -18.43 22.90
C GLN A 490 -11.39 -18.40 21.60
N THR A 491 -10.94 -17.22 21.15
CA THR A 491 -10.08 -17.07 19.98
C THR A 491 -8.81 -17.94 20.07
N PHE A 492 -8.14 -17.98 21.23
CA PHE A 492 -6.91 -18.77 21.37
C PHE A 492 -7.16 -20.28 21.44
N ALA A 493 -8.33 -20.70 21.96
CA ALA A 493 -8.77 -22.09 21.87
C ALA A 493 -9.03 -22.49 20.41
N GLU A 494 -9.73 -21.65 19.63
CA GLU A 494 -9.99 -21.89 18.21
C GLU A 494 -8.71 -21.89 17.36
N ILE A 495 -7.73 -21.04 17.69
CA ILE A 495 -6.40 -21.02 17.04
C ILE A 495 -5.66 -22.35 17.27
N ARG A 496 -5.68 -22.86 18.51
CA ARG A 496 -5.13 -24.19 18.84
C ARG A 496 -5.89 -25.30 18.12
N GLU A 497 -7.22 -25.22 18.07
CA GLU A 497 -8.06 -26.16 17.32
C GLU A 497 -7.86 -26.08 15.80
N ALA A 498 -7.41 -24.95 15.27
CA ALA A 498 -6.95 -24.79 13.89
C ALA A 498 -5.56 -25.43 13.63
N GLY A 499 -4.94 -26.02 14.67
CA GLY A 499 -3.66 -26.69 14.58
C GLY A 499 -2.46 -25.75 14.53
N MET A 500 -2.63 -24.48 14.88
CA MET A 500 -1.52 -23.54 14.99
C MET A 500 -0.66 -23.83 16.23
N ASP A 501 0.58 -23.32 16.20
CA ASP A 501 1.54 -23.39 17.32
C ASP A 501 2.10 -22.04 17.74
N HIS A 502 1.95 -20.99 16.92
CA HIS A 502 2.37 -19.63 17.23
C HIS A 502 1.27 -18.59 16.99
N VAL A 503 1.33 -17.47 17.71
CA VAL A 503 0.51 -16.28 17.46
C VAL A 503 1.42 -15.05 17.39
N ARG A 504 1.28 -14.25 16.32
CA ARG A 504 1.96 -12.95 16.18
C ARG A 504 1.02 -11.83 16.65
N PHE A 505 1.55 -10.93 17.47
CA PHE A 505 0.82 -9.83 18.10
C PHE A 505 1.31 -8.47 17.57
N PRO A 506 0.68 -7.94 16.51
CA PRO A 506 0.86 -6.55 16.08
C PRO A 506 0.44 -5.54 17.15
N PHE A 507 1.31 -4.61 17.52
CA PHE A 507 0.98 -3.49 18.40
C PHE A 507 1.68 -2.18 18.02
N GLY A 508 1.04 -1.05 18.28
CA GLY A 508 1.66 0.27 18.16
C GLY A 508 2.47 0.68 19.38
N TYR A 509 3.48 1.54 19.20
CA TYR A 509 4.33 2.04 20.30
C TYR A 509 3.55 2.71 21.45
N TRP A 510 2.35 3.23 21.19
CA TRP A 510 1.46 3.85 22.17
C TRP A 510 0.93 2.88 23.25
N MET A 511 1.02 1.57 23.00
CA MET A 511 0.85 0.53 24.02
C MET A 511 1.86 0.67 25.16
N VAL A 512 3.07 1.17 24.87
CA VAL A 512 4.16 1.36 25.83
C VAL A 512 4.21 2.81 26.31
N LYS A 513 4.20 3.77 25.38
CA LYS A 513 4.41 5.19 25.67
C LYS A 513 3.87 6.08 24.56
N THR A 514 3.18 7.17 24.92
CA THR A 514 2.83 8.25 24.00
C THR A 514 3.75 9.46 24.19
N TYR A 515 3.73 10.37 23.22
CA TYR A 515 4.44 11.65 23.23
C TYR A 515 3.48 12.84 23.12
N ASP A 516 3.95 14.05 23.44
CA ASP A 516 3.12 15.27 23.53
C ASP A 516 2.28 15.59 22.28
N ASP A 517 2.70 15.14 21.10
CA ASP A 517 2.02 15.33 19.83
C ASP A 517 0.99 14.24 19.46
N ASP A 518 0.90 13.17 20.26
CA ASP A 518 0.08 11.98 19.98
C ASP A 518 -1.40 12.13 20.35
N VAL A 519 -2.24 11.38 19.61
CA VAL A 519 -3.70 11.27 19.81
C VAL A 519 -4.13 9.88 20.29
N TYR A 520 -3.18 8.95 20.44
CA TYR A 520 -3.43 7.56 20.83
C TYR A 520 -3.86 7.42 22.29
N VAL A 521 -4.56 6.33 22.60
CA VAL A 521 -4.92 5.96 23.97
C VAL A 521 -3.70 5.33 24.66
N PRO A 522 -3.08 5.98 25.67
CA PRO A 522 -1.82 5.51 26.24
C PRO A 522 -2.03 4.24 27.07
N GLN A 523 -1.19 3.22 26.83
CA GLN A 523 -1.04 2.00 27.64
C GLN A 523 -2.30 1.15 27.88
N VAL A 524 -3.46 1.46 27.28
CA VAL A 524 -4.69 0.67 27.50
C VAL A 524 -4.60 -0.71 26.85
N SER A 525 -3.99 -0.83 25.67
CA SER A 525 -3.74 -2.12 24.99
C SER A 525 -2.74 -3.02 25.74
N TRP A 526 -1.90 -2.47 26.64
CA TRP A 526 -0.86 -3.21 27.36
C TRP A 526 -1.43 -4.40 28.14
N ARG A 527 -2.49 -4.19 28.94
CA ARG A 527 -3.13 -5.27 29.71
C ARG A 527 -3.75 -6.34 28.79
N TYR A 528 -4.23 -5.97 27.61
CA TYR A 528 -4.82 -6.92 26.65
C TYR A 528 -3.76 -7.75 25.93
N LEU A 529 -2.58 -7.19 25.61
CA LEU A 529 -1.41 -7.98 25.20
C LEU A 529 -1.07 -9.03 26.26
N LEU A 530 -0.91 -8.59 27.52
CA LEU A 530 -0.57 -9.49 28.63
C LEU A 530 -1.62 -10.60 28.81
N ARG A 531 -2.92 -10.27 28.75
CA ARG A 531 -4.02 -11.25 28.79
C ARG A 531 -3.97 -12.24 27.62
N GLY A 532 -3.69 -11.77 26.41
CA GLY A 532 -3.53 -12.62 25.22
C GLY A 532 -2.32 -13.57 25.32
N ILE A 533 -1.21 -13.15 25.95
CA ILE A 533 -0.07 -14.02 26.24
C ILE A 533 -0.46 -15.12 27.25
N GLU A 534 -1.23 -14.79 28.28
CA GLU A 534 -1.78 -15.81 29.20
C GLU A 534 -2.72 -16.80 28.49
N TYR A 535 -3.55 -16.34 27.55
CA TYR A 535 -4.39 -17.20 26.72
C TYR A 535 -3.59 -18.06 25.73
N CYS A 536 -2.46 -17.56 25.20
CA CYS A 536 -1.52 -18.38 24.44
C CYS A 536 -0.95 -19.49 25.31
N ARG A 537 -0.48 -19.16 26.52
CA ARG A 537 0.07 -20.14 27.48
C ARG A 537 -0.93 -21.24 27.82
N GLN A 538 -2.17 -20.88 28.16
CA GLN A 538 -3.27 -21.81 28.44
C GLN A 538 -3.58 -22.78 27.27
N ASN A 539 -3.18 -22.42 26.05
CA ASN A 539 -3.38 -23.21 24.84
C ASN A 539 -2.09 -23.85 24.30
N GLY A 540 -0.95 -23.70 24.98
CA GLY A 540 0.35 -24.22 24.51
C GLY A 540 0.91 -23.50 23.28
N LEU A 541 0.39 -22.31 22.97
CA LEU A 541 0.78 -21.48 21.83
C LEU A 541 1.97 -20.57 22.21
N ARG A 542 2.94 -20.45 21.31
CA ARG A 542 4.08 -19.54 21.44
C ARG A 542 3.77 -18.16 20.83
N VAL A 543 4.49 -17.13 21.26
CA VAL A 543 4.20 -15.73 20.97
C VAL A 543 5.35 -15.09 20.20
N ASN A 544 4.98 -14.41 19.11
CA ASN A 544 5.81 -13.44 18.41
C ASN A 544 5.29 -12.02 18.70
N LEU A 545 6.07 -11.22 19.44
CA LEU A 545 5.77 -9.82 19.66
C LEU A 545 6.13 -9.01 18.43
N ASP A 546 5.29 -8.07 17.99
CA ASP A 546 5.56 -7.28 16.78
C ASP A 546 5.26 -5.79 17.01
N LEU A 547 6.32 -4.97 17.02
CA LEU A 547 6.19 -3.51 17.04
C LEU A 547 5.76 -3.02 15.64
N HIS A 548 4.45 -3.03 15.44
CA HIS A 548 3.80 -2.83 14.14
C HIS A 548 3.73 -1.35 13.72
N GLY A 549 3.74 -0.43 14.69
CA GLY A 549 3.81 1.01 14.45
C GLY A 549 4.93 1.65 15.26
N ALA A 550 5.94 2.20 14.57
CA ALA A 550 7.02 2.96 15.19
C ALA A 550 6.69 4.47 15.27
N PRO A 551 7.25 5.23 16.25
CA PRO A 551 7.14 6.68 16.29
C PRO A 551 7.52 7.33 14.95
N GLY A 552 6.64 8.19 14.43
CA GLY A 552 6.84 8.87 13.14
C GLY A 552 6.52 8.04 11.89
N SER A 553 6.08 6.79 12.03
CA SER A 553 5.86 5.79 10.96
C SER A 553 7.12 5.39 10.18
N GLN A 554 7.30 4.08 10.02
CA GLN A 554 8.39 3.43 9.29
C GLN A 554 8.10 3.16 7.80
N ASN A 555 6.83 3.29 7.37
CA ASN A 555 6.39 2.94 6.01
C ASN A 555 5.36 3.91 5.40
N GLY A 556 4.72 4.77 6.21
CA GLY A 556 3.74 5.75 5.77
C GLY A 556 2.36 5.16 5.48
N TRP A 557 2.09 3.92 5.88
CA TRP A 557 0.84 3.20 5.65
C TRP A 557 -0.08 3.23 6.87
N ASN A 558 -1.38 3.02 6.66
CA ASN A 558 -2.41 3.16 7.70
C ASN A 558 -2.20 2.22 8.90
N HIS A 559 -1.80 0.98 8.65
CA HIS A 559 -1.53 -0.04 9.67
C HIS A 559 -0.27 0.27 10.53
N SER A 560 0.61 1.20 10.15
CA SER A 560 1.61 1.73 11.10
C SER A 560 1.00 2.66 12.17
N GLY A 561 -0.33 2.78 12.20
CA GLY A 561 -1.12 3.70 13.02
C GLY A 561 -1.32 5.09 12.41
N ARG A 562 -0.52 5.48 11.41
CA ARG A 562 -0.50 6.85 10.85
C ARG A 562 -0.01 6.87 9.41
N GLN A 563 -0.95 6.95 8.48
CA GLN A 563 -0.71 7.10 7.04
C GLN A 563 -0.09 8.47 6.73
N GLY A 564 0.92 8.52 5.86
CA GLY A 564 1.52 9.77 5.40
C GLY A 564 3.04 9.71 5.20
N GLN A 565 3.75 10.70 5.74
CA GLN A 565 5.20 10.80 5.61
C GLN A 565 5.92 9.86 6.58
N ILE A 566 6.90 9.12 6.07
CA ILE A 566 7.85 8.35 6.86
C ILE A 566 8.79 9.32 7.59
N ASN A 567 8.67 9.40 8.92
CA ASN A 567 9.52 10.24 9.78
C ASN A 567 10.31 9.42 10.81
N TRP A 568 10.31 8.09 10.69
CA TRP A 568 11.25 7.20 11.38
C TRP A 568 12.54 7.09 10.56
N LEU A 569 13.70 7.33 11.18
CA LEU A 569 15.03 7.42 10.53
C LEU A 569 15.16 8.42 9.35
N ASN A 570 14.12 9.20 9.07
CA ASN A 570 14.00 10.12 7.94
C ASN A 570 13.42 11.47 8.38
N GLY A 571 13.74 12.53 7.63
CA GLY A 571 13.32 13.90 7.96
C GLY A 571 14.00 14.47 9.21
N THR A 572 13.54 15.66 9.63
CA THR A 572 14.15 16.44 10.73
C THR A 572 14.03 15.76 12.10
N ASP A 573 12.95 15.01 12.33
CA ASP A 573 12.72 14.26 13.57
C ASP A 573 13.18 12.78 13.47
N GLY A 574 13.85 12.39 12.38
CA GLY A 574 14.22 10.99 12.08
C GLY A 574 15.01 10.30 13.18
N ASP A 575 16.12 10.90 13.62
CA ASP A 575 16.97 10.35 14.68
C ASP A 575 16.26 10.34 16.05
N LYS A 576 15.42 11.34 16.31
CA LYS A 576 14.61 11.44 17.54
C LYS A 576 13.57 10.33 17.58
N ASN A 577 12.89 10.05 16.47
CA ASN A 577 11.93 8.95 16.36
C ASN A 577 12.61 7.57 16.41
N ALA A 578 13.80 7.45 15.82
CA ALA A 578 14.62 6.24 15.95
C ALA A 578 15.04 5.96 17.40
N GLN A 579 15.46 7.00 18.15
CA GLN A 579 15.74 6.88 19.58
C GLN A 579 14.47 6.54 20.39
N ARG A 580 13.34 7.22 20.13
CA ARG A 580 12.04 6.90 20.74
C ARG A 580 11.64 5.42 20.53
N THR A 581 12.03 4.81 19.41
CA THR A 581 11.79 3.39 19.14
C THR A 581 12.69 2.50 20.01
N LEU A 582 13.97 2.86 20.19
CA LEU A 582 14.88 2.17 21.12
C LEU A 582 14.41 2.29 22.58
N ASP A 583 13.92 3.47 22.99
CA ASP A 583 13.35 3.69 24.33
C ASP A 583 12.11 2.80 24.58
N VAL A 584 11.33 2.52 23.54
CA VAL A 584 10.17 1.61 23.60
C VAL A 584 10.64 0.16 23.69
N HIS A 585 11.64 -0.24 22.89
CA HIS A 585 12.24 -1.57 23.01
C HIS A 585 12.82 -1.83 24.39
N HIS A 586 13.60 -0.91 24.95
CA HIS A 586 14.22 -1.07 26.27
C HIS A 586 13.19 -1.36 27.39
N GLN A 587 12.05 -0.67 27.38
CA GLN A 587 10.98 -0.92 28.34
C GLN A 587 10.35 -2.32 28.14
N LEU A 588 10.13 -2.72 26.89
CA LEU A 588 9.58 -4.02 26.52
C LEU A 588 10.55 -5.19 26.79
N SER A 589 11.83 -5.06 26.44
CA SER A 589 12.85 -6.10 26.61
C SER A 589 13.11 -6.38 28.08
N VAL A 590 13.27 -5.34 28.91
CA VAL A 590 13.41 -5.48 30.37
C VAL A 590 12.17 -6.14 30.99
N PHE A 591 10.97 -5.83 30.48
CA PHE A 591 9.74 -6.50 30.96
C PHE A 591 9.66 -7.97 30.53
N PHE A 592 9.95 -8.28 29.26
CA PHE A 592 9.82 -9.65 28.74
C PHE A 592 11.03 -10.55 29.01
N ALA A 593 12.15 -10.02 29.55
CA ALA A 593 13.27 -10.80 30.05
C ALA A 593 12.97 -11.55 31.38
N GLN A 594 11.83 -11.28 32.02
CA GLN A 594 11.38 -11.98 33.22
C GLN A 594 11.16 -13.48 32.96
N ASP A 595 11.52 -14.32 33.94
CA ASP A 595 11.46 -15.80 33.85
C ASP A 595 10.12 -16.37 33.39
N ARG A 596 9.00 -15.69 33.68
CA ARG A 596 7.65 -16.10 33.27
C ARG A 596 7.44 -16.12 31.75
N TYR A 597 8.20 -15.34 30.99
CA TYR A 597 7.96 -15.14 29.55
C TYR A 597 8.86 -16.00 28.66
N LYS A 598 10.02 -16.47 29.15
CA LYS A 598 11.05 -17.17 28.35
C LYS A 598 10.56 -18.38 27.54
N ASN A 599 9.49 -19.04 28.00
CA ASN A 599 8.91 -20.25 27.40
C ASN A 599 7.75 -19.95 26.43
N VAL A 600 7.12 -18.77 26.55
CA VAL A 600 5.93 -18.40 25.75
C VAL A 600 6.23 -17.27 24.77
N VAL A 601 6.96 -16.22 25.17
CA VAL A 601 7.47 -15.17 24.29
C VAL A 601 8.83 -15.63 23.74
N THR A 602 8.77 -16.47 22.72
CA THR A 602 9.96 -17.07 22.09
C THR A 602 10.49 -16.26 20.92
N MET A 603 9.70 -15.31 20.40
CA MET A 603 10.04 -14.46 19.26
C MET A 603 9.76 -12.98 19.57
N TYR A 604 10.69 -12.09 19.21
CA TYR A 604 10.65 -10.65 19.51
C TYR A 604 10.95 -9.83 18.25
N GLY A 605 9.93 -9.20 17.69
CA GLY A 605 10.00 -8.35 16.50
C GLY A 605 10.45 -6.92 16.78
N LEU A 606 11.39 -6.44 15.96
CA LEU A 606 11.95 -5.09 16.07
C LEU A 606 11.03 -4.02 15.48
N VAL A 607 10.64 -4.16 14.22
CA VAL A 607 9.76 -3.21 13.55
C VAL A 607 9.13 -3.88 12.32
N ASN A 608 7.81 -3.78 12.20
CA ASN A 608 7.08 -4.30 11.05
C ASN A 608 7.39 -3.48 9.79
N GLU A 609 7.64 -4.17 8.66
CA GLU A 609 7.70 -3.57 7.32
C GLU A 609 8.39 -2.18 7.22
N PRO A 610 9.65 -2.02 7.68
CA PRO A 610 10.37 -0.76 7.45
C PRO A 610 10.54 -0.55 5.94
N ARG A 611 10.13 0.60 5.39
CA ARG A 611 10.07 0.76 3.93
C ARG A 611 11.42 1.19 3.35
N ASN A 612 12.39 0.27 3.33
CA ASN A 612 13.79 0.57 2.98
C ASN A 612 13.97 1.13 1.56
N VAL A 613 13.03 0.89 0.66
CA VAL A 613 12.98 1.54 -0.68
C VAL A 613 12.76 3.06 -0.64
N GLU A 614 12.34 3.63 0.49
CA GLU A 614 12.23 5.07 0.76
C GLU A 614 13.07 5.55 1.97
N LEU A 615 13.85 4.66 2.59
CA LEU A 615 14.74 4.96 3.71
C LEU A 615 16.21 4.76 3.32
N ASP A 616 17.10 5.37 4.10
CA ASP A 616 18.53 5.07 4.06
C ASP A 616 18.76 3.68 4.66
N THR A 617 19.01 2.69 3.79
CA THR A 617 19.16 1.28 4.17
C THR A 617 20.30 1.05 5.18
N ASP A 618 21.41 1.78 5.06
CA ASP A 618 22.54 1.63 5.99
C ASP A 618 22.21 2.20 7.36
N LYS A 619 21.39 3.27 7.44
CA LYS A 619 20.84 3.74 8.72
C LYS A 619 19.87 2.74 9.35
N VAL A 620 19.04 2.07 8.55
CA VAL A 620 18.13 1.02 9.05
C VAL A 620 18.95 -0.13 9.63
N ILE A 621 19.94 -0.65 8.90
CA ILE A 621 20.84 -1.72 9.38
C ILE A 621 21.59 -1.29 10.64
N ALA A 622 22.13 -0.07 10.68
CA ALA A 622 22.84 0.45 11.85
C ALA A 622 21.93 0.68 13.07
N TRP A 623 20.64 1.01 12.85
CA TRP A 623 19.64 1.08 13.91
C TRP A 623 19.25 -0.32 14.39
N THR A 624 19.03 -1.26 13.47
CA THR A 624 18.72 -2.67 13.78
C THR A 624 19.81 -3.30 14.64
N GLN A 625 21.10 -3.07 14.34
CA GLN A 625 22.19 -3.54 15.20
C GLN A 625 22.11 -2.95 16.62
N LYS A 626 21.88 -1.64 16.77
CA LYS A 626 21.72 -1.01 18.09
C LYS A 626 20.52 -1.58 18.87
N ALA A 627 19.41 -1.86 18.18
CA ALA A 627 18.25 -2.49 18.80
C ALA A 627 18.58 -3.90 19.29
N ILE A 628 19.25 -4.73 18.46
CA ILE A 628 19.72 -6.07 18.84
C ILE A 628 20.63 -5.99 20.07
N ASP A 629 21.66 -5.14 20.05
CA ASP A 629 22.63 -4.98 21.14
C ASP A 629 21.92 -4.63 22.47
N GLN A 630 20.99 -3.68 22.43
CA GLN A 630 20.21 -3.26 23.60
C GLN A 630 19.28 -4.37 24.10
N ILE A 631 18.52 -5.01 23.22
CA ILE A 631 17.55 -6.07 23.57
C ILE A 631 18.25 -7.31 24.15
N ARG A 632 19.43 -7.66 23.65
CA ARG A 632 20.29 -8.72 24.21
C ARG A 632 20.86 -8.30 25.58
N ALA A 633 21.30 -7.06 25.73
CA ALA A 633 21.80 -6.54 27.02
C ALA A 633 20.70 -6.49 28.11
N ASP A 634 19.44 -6.23 27.71
CA ASP A 634 18.27 -6.25 28.60
C ASP A 634 17.81 -7.67 28.99
N GLY A 635 18.40 -8.71 28.38
CA GLY A 635 18.24 -10.11 28.79
C GLY A 635 17.36 -10.99 27.90
N ILE A 636 16.89 -10.50 26.75
CA ILE A 636 16.08 -11.31 25.82
C ILE A 636 16.94 -12.37 25.13
N LYS A 637 16.58 -13.64 25.33
CA LYS A 637 17.25 -14.82 24.76
C LYS A 637 16.49 -15.48 23.60
N GLY A 638 15.25 -15.08 23.34
CA GLY A 638 14.44 -15.60 22.23
C GLY A 638 14.96 -15.17 20.85
N VAL A 639 14.31 -15.64 19.80
CA VAL A 639 14.62 -15.26 18.41
C VAL A 639 14.24 -13.79 18.19
N ILE A 640 15.16 -12.97 17.68
CA ILE A 640 14.88 -11.59 17.30
C ILE A 640 14.47 -11.56 15.82
N VAL A 641 13.30 -10.98 15.54
CA VAL A 641 12.68 -10.93 14.22
C VAL A 641 12.82 -9.53 13.63
N PHE A 642 13.19 -9.42 12.35
CA PHE A 642 13.31 -8.12 11.65
C PHE A 642 12.87 -8.23 10.18
N GLY A 643 12.16 -7.22 9.69
CA GLY A 643 11.59 -7.20 8.33
C GLY A 643 12.62 -7.03 7.21
N ASP A 644 12.33 -7.62 6.04
CA ASP A 644 13.18 -7.60 4.83
C ASP A 644 13.33 -6.25 4.12
N GLY A 645 12.65 -5.22 4.60
CA GLY A 645 12.75 -3.87 4.06
C GLY A 645 12.13 -3.67 2.67
N PHE A 646 11.43 -4.67 2.11
CA PHE A 646 11.08 -4.76 0.70
C PHE A 646 12.29 -4.72 -0.25
N MET A 647 13.48 -5.10 0.24
CA MET A 647 14.71 -5.08 -0.54
C MET A 647 14.84 -6.29 -1.47
N GLY A 648 14.05 -7.35 -1.24
CA GLY A 648 14.24 -8.65 -1.87
C GLY A 648 15.31 -9.48 -1.16
N LEU A 649 15.03 -10.77 -0.97
CA LEU A 649 15.75 -11.63 -0.02
C LEU A 649 17.24 -11.81 -0.32
N ASP A 650 17.60 -11.93 -1.60
CA ASP A 650 18.99 -12.13 -2.02
C ASP A 650 19.88 -10.93 -1.61
N ASN A 651 19.32 -9.72 -1.45
CA ASN A 651 20.03 -8.52 -0.99
C ASN A 651 20.35 -8.52 0.53
N TRP A 652 19.86 -9.51 1.29
CA TRP A 652 20.23 -9.72 2.69
C TRP A 652 21.46 -10.60 2.90
N GLN A 653 22.06 -11.10 1.80
CA GLN A 653 23.31 -11.85 1.88
C GLN A 653 24.40 -11.09 2.65
N GLY A 654 25.01 -11.76 3.63
CA GLY A 654 26.12 -11.22 4.41
C GLY A 654 25.76 -10.12 5.42
N LYS A 655 24.53 -9.60 5.41
CA LYS A 655 24.07 -8.57 6.37
C LYS A 655 23.76 -9.20 7.72
N LEU A 656 24.05 -8.47 8.81
CA LEU A 656 23.79 -8.81 10.22
C LEU A 656 24.30 -10.19 10.71
N GLN A 657 25.19 -10.87 9.96
CA GLN A 657 25.64 -12.24 10.23
C GLN A 657 26.48 -12.44 11.50
N GLY A 658 26.87 -11.36 12.19
CA GLY A 658 27.60 -11.41 13.46
C GLY A 658 26.70 -11.58 14.69
N ASN A 659 25.39 -11.79 14.51
CA ASN A 659 24.40 -11.90 15.57
C ASN A 659 23.76 -13.30 15.57
N ASP A 660 23.59 -13.87 16.76
CA ASP A 660 22.90 -15.15 16.96
C ASP A 660 21.38 -14.97 17.14
N ASP A 661 20.64 -16.03 16.79
CA ASP A 661 19.19 -16.14 16.90
C ASP A 661 18.42 -14.95 16.30
N LEU A 662 18.83 -14.53 15.10
CA LEU A 662 18.08 -13.61 14.24
C LEU A 662 17.23 -14.38 13.21
N LEU A 663 16.07 -13.83 12.88
CA LEU A 663 15.15 -14.34 11.86
C LEU A 663 14.70 -13.20 10.95
N LEU A 664 14.97 -13.35 9.65
CA LEU A 664 14.47 -12.45 8.61
C LEU A 664 12.98 -12.71 8.38
N ASP A 665 12.17 -11.66 8.43
CA ASP A 665 10.74 -11.69 8.18
C ASP A 665 10.42 -11.14 6.79
N VAL A 666 9.75 -11.94 5.95
CA VAL A 666 9.27 -11.52 4.63
C VAL A 666 7.75 -11.63 4.55
N HIS A 667 7.12 -10.66 3.91
CA HIS A 667 5.68 -10.66 3.68
C HIS A 667 5.39 -10.91 2.20
N GLN A 668 4.48 -11.83 1.90
CA GLN A 668 4.30 -12.38 0.55
C GLN A 668 2.84 -12.28 0.09
N TYR A 669 2.63 -11.46 -0.93
CA TYR A 669 1.31 -11.19 -1.52
C TYR A 669 1.43 -11.00 -3.03
N VAL A 670 0.50 -11.56 -3.82
CA VAL A 670 0.48 -11.43 -5.30
C VAL A 670 -0.39 -10.26 -5.81
N ILE A 671 -0.93 -9.41 -4.92
CA ILE A 671 -2.00 -8.46 -5.28
C ILE A 671 -1.58 -6.98 -5.30
N PHE A 672 -0.46 -6.62 -4.67
CA PHE A 672 -0.12 -5.20 -4.45
C PHE A 672 0.70 -4.55 -5.59
N ASN A 673 1.02 -5.30 -6.64
CA ASN A 673 1.67 -4.79 -7.85
C ASN A 673 0.96 -5.29 -9.13
N THR A 674 1.15 -4.55 -10.22
CA THR A 674 0.50 -4.75 -11.51
C THR A 674 1.02 -5.95 -12.30
N ASP A 675 2.13 -6.56 -11.89
CA ASP A 675 2.72 -7.71 -12.60
C ASP A 675 2.26 -9.05 -12.04
N GLN A 676 2.02 -9.14 -10.73
CA GLN A 676 1.50 -10.34 -10.07
C GLN A 676 -0.04 -10.39 -10.02
N ILE A 677 -0.74 -9.26 -9.87
CA ILE A 677 -2.21 -9.29 -9.73
C ILE A 677 -2.91 -9.81 -11.00
N LYS A 678 -2.34 -9.52 -12.17
CA LYS A 678 -2.79 -9.96 -13.49
C LYS A 678 -2.43 -11.41 -13.84
N LEU A 679 -1.69 -12.11 -12.99
CA LEU A 679 -1.40 -13.54 -13.19
C LEU A 679 -2.71 -14.33 -13.11
N LYS A 680 -2.86 -15.30 -14.00
CA LYS A 680 -3.97 -16.25 -13.98
C LYS A 680 -3.92 -17.12 -12.74
N HIS A 681 -5.05 -17.73 -12.39
CA HIS A 681 -5.17 -18.67 -11.26
C HIS A 681 -4.08 -19.75 -11.26
N ARG A 682 -3.86 -20.44 -12.38
CA ARG A 682 -2.83 -21.48 -12.52
C ARG A 682 -1.41 -20.92 -12.39
N ASP A 683 -1.16 -19.71 -12.89
CA ASP A 683 0.14 -19.05 -12.82
C ASP A 683 0.46 -18.57 -11.40
N LYS A 684 -0.53 -18.06 -10.65
CA LYS A 684 -0.44 -17.73 -9.22
C LYS A 684 -0.13 -18.98 -8.38
N LEU A 685 -0.83 -20.09 -8.64
CA LEU A 685 -0.57 -21.36 -7.95
C LEU A 685 0.84 -21.90 -8.22
N ASN A 686 1.30 -21.82 -9.47
CA ASN A 686 2.68 -22.16 -9.83
C ASN A 686 3.71 -21.21 -9.20
N PHE A 687 3.39 -19.93 -9.09
CA PHE A 687 4.24 -18.94 -8.44
C PHE A 687 4.46 -19.28 -6.96
N ALA A 688 3.42 -19.69 -6.25
CA ALA A 688 3.57 -20.22 -4.89
C ALA A 688 4.41 -21.51 -4.87
N CYS A 689 3.96 -22.55 -5.58
CA CYS A 689 4.59 -23.87 -5.51
C CYS A 689 6.07 -23.90 -5.93
N GLU A 690 6.45 -23.14 -6.97
CA GLU A 690 7.81 -23.15 -7.51
C GLU A 690 8.58 -21.89 -7.11
N ALA A 691 8.10 -20.70 -7.50
CA ALA A 691 8.90 -19.48 -7.39
C ALA A 691 9.16 -19.09 -5.93
N TRP A 692 8.14 -19.08 -5.08
CA TRP A 692 8.30 -18.82 -3.64
C TRP A 692 9.06 -19.95 -2.94
N THR A 693 8.79 -21.22 -3.23
CA THR A 693 9.59 -22.35 -2.70
C THR A 693 11.09 -22.19 -2.98
N GLN A 694 11.47 -21.79 -4.20
CA GLN A 694 12.87 -21.54 -4.55
C GLN A 694 13.41 -20.25 -3.91
N GLN A 695 12.56 -19.22 -3.72
CA GLN A 695 12.95 -17.99 -3.03
C GLN A 695 13.25 -18.25 -1.54
N SER A 696 12.39 -18.99 -0.83
CA SER A 696 12.62 -19.45 0.54
C SER A 696 13.94 -20.21 0.66
N LYS A 697 14.18 -21.18 -0.23
CA LYS A 697 15.42 -21.99 -0.25
C LYS A 697 16.68 -21.14 -0.51
N ARG A 698 16.63 -20.15 -1.40
CA ARG A 698 17.76 -19.22 -1.63
C ARG A 698 18.00 -18.30 -0.43
N SER A 699 16.94 -17.81 0.21
CA SER A 699 17.08 -17.01 1.42
C SER A 699 17.72 -17.82 2.55
N MET A 700 17.31 -19.09 2.70
CA MET A 700 17.83 -20.03 3.70
C MET A 700 19.31 -20.42 3.53
N ASP A 701 19.88 -20.34 2.32
CA ASP A 701 21.32 -20.53 2.12
C ASP A 701 22.08 -19.20 2.28
N LYS A 702 22.95 -19.12 3.29
CA LYS A 702 23.83 -17.95 3.55
C LYS A 702 24.76 -17.59 2.38
N LYS A 703 24.91 -18.47 1.37
CA LYS A 703 25.64 -18.20 0.11
C LYS A 703 24.81 -17.48 -0.95
N THR A 704 23.50 -17.34 -0.77
CA THR A 704 22.60 -16.65 -1.71
C THR A 704 21.65 -15.65 -1.02
N GLY A 705 21.42 -15.77 0.28
CA GLY A 705 20.61 -14.85 1.07
C GLY A 705 21.04 -14.81 2.54
N PHE A 706 20.10 -14.53 3.44
CA PHE A 706 20.39 -14.24 4.85
C PHE A 706 20.71 -15.48 5.73
N GLY A 707 20.12 -16.63 5.42
CA GLY A 707 19.94 -17.74 6.35
C GLY A 707 18.50 -17.78 6.91
N PRO A 708 18.30 -17.94 8.23
CA PRO A 708 16.97 -18.05 8.86
C PRO A 708 15.95 -17.04 8.33
N THR A 709 14.92 -17.54 7.63
CA THR A 709 13.88 -16.71 7.00
C THR A 709 12.51 -17.35 7.22
N MET A 710 11.50 -16.57 7.61
CA MET A 710 10.09 -16.98 7.71
C MET A 710 9.17 -16.06 6.91
N CYS A 711 7.94 -16.49 6.66
CA CYS A 711 6.91 -15.63 6.08
C CYS A 711 5.93 -15.11 7.16
N GLY A 712 6.19 -13.95 7.79
CA GLY A 712 5.39 -13.41 8.89
C GLY A 712 4.01 -12.88 8.50
N GLU A 713 3.79 -12.62 7.22
CA GLU A 713 2.47 -12.29 6.69
C GLU A 713 2.25 -12.82 5.27
N TRP A 714 1.08 -13.43 5.06
CA TRP A 714 0.56 -13.85 3.77
C TRP A 714 -0.95 -14.09 3.88
N SER A 715 -1.66 -14.12 2.75
CA SER A 715 -3.06 -14.54 2.69
C SER A 715 -3.36 -15.27 1.38
N GLN A 716 -4.53 -15.89 1.28
CA GLN A 716 -5.00 -16.52 0.03
C GLN A 716 -5.67 -15.53 -0.94
N ALA A 717 -5.66 -14.23 -0.63
CA ALA A 717 -6.30 -13.21 -1.45
C ALA A 717 -5.62 -13.09 -2.82
N ASP A 718 -6.43 -13.17 -3.87
CA ASP A 718 -6.00 -13.19 -5.27
C ASP A 718 -6.24 -11.86 -6.01
N THR A 719 -6.95 -10.95 -5.35
CA THR A 719 -7.31 -9.60 -5.78
C THR A 719 -7.08 -8.58 -4.68
N ASP A 720 -6.95 -7.31 -5.05
CA ASP A 720 -7.00 -6.18 -4.11
C ASP A 720 -8.42 -5.61 -3.94
N CYS A 721 -9.43 -6.49 -4.00
CA CYS A 721 -10.86 -6.13 -3.97
C CYS A 721 -11.43 -5.88 -2.57
N THR A 722 -10.76 -6.35 -1.51
CA THR A 722 -11.25 -6.22 -0.12
C THR A 722 -11.41 -4.75 0.26
N GLN A 723 -12.53 -4.39 0.88
CA GLN A 723 -12.84 -3.02 1.29
C GLN A 723 -11.69 -2.41 2.10
N TYR A 724 -11.16 -1.27 1.65
CA TYR A 724 -10.07 -0.50 2.27
C TYR A 724 -8.69 -1.18 2.34
N ILE A 725 -8.46 -2.31 1.65
CA ILE A 725 -7.13 -2.95 1.58
C ILE A 725 -6.06 -2.01 1.02
N ASN A 726 -6.45 -1.09 0.13
CA ASN A 726 -5.58 -0.04 -0.44
C ASN A 726 -5.69 1.32 0.30
N ASN A 727 -6.05 1.32 1.58
CA ASN A 727 -6.46 2.49 2.39
C ASN A 727 -7.92 2.94 2.19
N VAL A 728 -8.43 3.74 3.14
CA VAL A 728 -9.80 4.28 3.11
C VAL A 728 -9.96 5.32 2.01
N ASN A 729 -11.09 5.27 1.29
CA ASN A 729 -11.40 6.09 0.10
C ASN A 729 -10.54 5.79 -1.15
N THR A 730 -9.76 4.70 -1.14
CA THR A 730 -8.98 4.24 -2.29
C THR A 730 -9.68 3.11 -3.04
N GLY A 731 -9.55 3.06 -4.37
CA GLY A 731 -10.06 1.98 -5.21
C GLY A 731 -9.12 0.77 -5.33
N THR A 732 -9.24 0.02 -6.42
CA THR A 732 -8.57 -1.27 -6.66
C THR A 732 -7.74 -1.24 -7.95
N ARG A 733 -6.62 -1.97 -7.98
CA ARG A 733 -5.89 -2.27 -9.23
C ARG A 733 -6.75 -3.18 -10.10
N TRP A 734 -7.42 -4.15 -9.47
CA TRP A 734 -8.29 -5.12 -10.13
C TRP A 734 -9.26 -4.48 -11.14
N GLU A 735 -10.04 -3.48 -10.70
CA GLU A 735 -11.04 -2.79 -11.53
C GLU A 735 -10.49 -1.54 -12.22
N GLY A 736 -9.23 -1.17 -11.98
CA GLY A 736 -8.64 0.07 -12.51
C GLY A 736 -9.24 1.33 -11.89
N THR A 737 -9.54 1.28 -10.58
CA THR A 737 -10.11 2.38 -9.80
C THR A 737 -9.16 2.96 -8.76
N LEU A 738 -7.94 2.40 -8.65
CA LEU A 738 -6.89 2.86 -7.73
C LEU A 738 -6.43 4.27 -8.06
N GLN A 739 -6.90 5.24 -7.27
CA GLN A 739 -6.40 6.61 -7.27
C GLN A 739 -5.22 6.72 -6.31
N ALA A 740 -4.11 7.29 -6.77
CA ALA A 740 -2.99 7.69 -5.92
C ALA A 740 -2.95 9.23 -5.77
N SER A 741 -2.24 9.70 -4.75
CA SER A 741 -2.00 11.12 -4.50
C SER A 741 -1.08 11.77 -5.54
N ASP A 742 -0.24 10.96 -6.18
CA ASP A 742 0.51 11.31 -7.39
C ASP A 742 -0.06 10.61 -8.64
N LYS A 743 0.47 10.97 -9.82
CA LYS A 743 0.07 10.33 -11.07
C LYS A 743 0.84 9.03 -11.39
N ALA A 744 1.86 8.71 -10.61
CA ALA A 744 2.75 7.59 -10.88
C ALA A 744 2.21 6.29 -10.27
N GLY A 745 1.60 6.36 -9.08
CA GLY A 745 0.96 5.22 -8.42
C GLY A 745 -0.50 4.96 -8.80
N ALA A 746 -1.11 5.79 -9.67
CA ALA A 746 -2.53 5.66 -10.02
C ALA A 746 -2.74 4.58 -11.09
N VAL A 747 -3.54 3.55 -10.77
CA VAL A 747 -3.89 2.47 -11.70
C VAL A 747 -5.33 2.64 -12.14
N LEU A 748 -5.51 3.33 -13.28
CA LEU A 748 -6.80 3.71 -13.85
C LEU A 748 -7.23 2.84 -15.05
N ALA A 749 -6.62 1.67 -15.18
CA ALA A 749 -6.96 0.64 -16.16
C ALA A 749 -7.02 -0.72 -15.44
N PRO A 750 -8.05 -1.57 -15.67
CA PRO A 750 -8.21 -2.82 -14.94
C PRO A 750 -7.01 -3.75 -15.06
N GLN A 751 -6.61 -4.38 -13.94
CA GLN A 751 -5.44 -5.27 -13.85
C GLN A 751 -5.81 -6.73 -13.54
N CYS A 752 -7.07 -7.13 -13.66
CA CYS A 752 -7.38 -8.56 -13.73
C CYS A 752 -6.77 -9.17 -15.01
N PRO A 753 -6.55 -10.51 -15.09
CA PRO A 753 -5.97 -11.14 -16.27
C PRO A 753 -6.72 -10.93 -17.61
N LEU A 754 -7.96 -10.40 -17.62
CA LEU A 754 -8.64 -9.95 -18.84
C LEU A 754 -8.37 -8.48 -19.25
N GLU A 755 -7.69 -7.69 -18.41
CA GLU A 755 -7.30 -6.28 -18.64
C GLU A 755 -8.41 -5.41 -19.27
N SER A 756 -9.66 -5.59 -18.84
CA SER A 756 -10.84 -5.01 -19.48
C SER A 756 -11.90 -4.57 -18.48
N SER A 757 -12.89 -3.78 -18.94
CA SER A 757 -14.02 -3.33 -18.12
C SER A 757 -15.01 -4.46 -17.71
N GLN A 758 -14.57 -5.72 -17.78
CA GLN A 758 -15.27 -6.88 -17.22
C GLN A 758 -14.66 -7.33 -15.89
N CYS A 759 -13.47 -6.86 -15.52
CA CYS A 759 -12.92 -7.06 -14.18
C CYS A 759 -13.88 -6.47 -13.16
N SER A 760 -14.30 -7.26 -12.18
CA SER A 760 -15.20 -6.84 -11.11
C SER A 760 -14.75 -7.43 -9.78
N CYS A 761 -14.98 -6.69 -8.70
CA CYS A 761 -14.79 -7.15 -7.33
C CYS A 761 -16.01 -7.87 -6.73
N ASP A 762 -17.11 -8.01 -7.48
CA ASP A 762 -18.38 -8.53 -6.97
C ASP A 762 -18.27 -9.96 -6.41
N GLN A 763 -17.62 -10.90 -7.12
CA GLN A 763 -17.48 -12.28 -6.60
C GLN A 763 -16.38 -12.42 -5.55
N ALA A 764 -15.28 -11.66 -5.65
CA ALA A 764 -14.22 -11.69 -4.63
C ALA A 764 -14.76 -11.27 -3.25
N ASN A 765 -15.63 -10.26 -3.22
CA ASN A 765 -16.32 -9.78 -2.01
C ASN A 765 -17.67 -10.48 -1.75
N ALA A 766 -18.05 -11.49 -2.52
CA ALA A 766 -19.30 -12.21 -2.29
C ALA A 766 -19.23 -13.13 -1.07
N ASP A 767 -20.41 -13.52 -0.57
CA ASP A 767 -20.52 -14.53 0.48
C ASP A 767 -19.89 -15.87 0.01
N PRO A 768 -18.99 -16.50 0.79
CA PRO A 768 -18.31 -17.74 0.39
C PRO A 768 -19.24 -18.93 0.13
N SER A 769 -20.49 -18.91 0.57
CA SER A 769 -21.52 -19.89 0.16
C SER A 769 -21.89 -19.79 -1.33
N THR A 770 -21.53 -18.69 -1.99
CA THR A 770 -21.81 -18.43 -3.42
C THR A 770 -20.61 -18.61 -4.34
N TYR A 771 -19.42 -18.90 -3.78
CA TYR A 771 -18.24 -19.27 -4.56
C TYR A 771 -18.47 -20.61 -5.27
N SER A 772 -17.96 -20.78 -6.50
CA SER A 772 -17.98 -22.08 -7.17
C SER A 772 -17.01 -23.06 -6.51
N ASP A 773 -17.28 -24.35 -6.65
CA ASP A 773 -16.42 -25.40 -6.12
C ASP A 773 -15.00 -25.33 -6.70
N GLU A 774 -14.86 -24.96 -7.98
CA GLU A 774 -13.56 -24.72 -8.62
C GLU A 774 -12.80 -23.54 -7.99
N TYR A 775 -13.49 -22.47 -7.60
CA TYR A 775 -12.84 -21.31 -6.96
C TYR A 775 -12.41 -21.64 -5.53
N LYS A 776 -13.26 -22.35 -4.77
CA LYS A 776 -12.90 -22.84 -3.43
C LYS A 776 -11.70 -23.78 -3.48
N LYS A 777 -11.72 -24.74 -4.42
CA LYS A 777 -10.61 -25.68 -4.67
C LYS A 777 -9.33 -24.92 -5.03
N TRP A 778 -9.43 -23.88 -5.86
CA TRP A 778 -8.26 -23.07 -6.21
C TRP A 778 -7.70 -22.30 -5.01
N LEU A 779 -8.53 -21.59 -4.25
CA LEU A 779 -8.11 -20.86 -3.04
C LEU A 779 -7.43 -21.79 -2.03
N TYR A 780 -8.00 -22.98 -1.81
CA TYR A 780 -7.45 -24.02 -0.95
C TYR A 780 -6.08 -24.52 -1.41
N GLN A 781 -5.92 -24.86 -2.70
CA GLN A 781 -4.63 -25.26 -3.26
C GLN A 781 -3.62 -24.10 -3.23
N PHE A 782 -4.04 -22.86 -3.46
CA PHE A 782 -3.17 -21.69 -3.40
C PHE A 782 -2.70 -21.40 -1.97
N ALA A 783 -3.56 -21.58 -0.97
CA ALA A 783 -3.18 -21.47 0.42
C ALA A 783 -2.18 -22.57 0.83
N ILE A 784 -2.42 -23.84 0.47
CA ILE A 784 -1.46 -24.91 0.77
C ILE A 784 -0.15 -24.72 0.01
N GLY A 785 -0.18 -24.26 -1.24
CA GLY A 785 1.03 -24.01 -2.01
C GLY A 785 1.90 -22.91 -1.41
N GLN A 786 1.28 -21.92 -0.76
CA GLN A 786 1.96 -20.93 0.07
C GLN A 786 2.54 -21.56 1.35
N MET A 787 1.76 -22.37 2.08
CA MET A 787 2.26 -23.10 3.26
C MET A 787 3.48 -23.97 2.92
N ASP A 788 3.42 -24.77 1.84
CA ASP A 788 4.54 -25.59 1.36
C ASP A 788 5.78 -24.75 1.01
N ALA A 789 5.59 -23.59 0.38
CA ALA A 789 6.66 -22.68 0.01
C ALA A 789 7.35 -22.02 1.21
N PHE A 790 6.59 -21.70 2.26
CA PHE A 790 7.12 -21.04 3.46
C PHE A 790 7.66 -22.05 4.49
N GLU A 791 7.16 -23.30 4.49
CA GLU A 791 7.73 -24.43 5.22
C GLU A 791 9.05 -24.96 4.59
N ALA A 792 9.44 -24.47 3.41
CA ALA A 792 10.80 -24.58 2.90
C ALA A 792 11.77 -23.56 3.54
N GLY A 793 11.24 -22.58 4.28
CA GLY A 793 11.95 -21.71 5.22
C GLY A 793 11.74 -22.16 6.67
N TRP A 794 11.57 -21.21 7.59
CA TRP A 794 11.24 -21.48 8.99
C TRP A 794 9.73 -21.62 9.26
N GLY A 795 8.88 -21.57 8.23
CA GLY A 795 7.42 -21.56 8.36
C GLY A 795 6.82 -20.17 8.19
N TRP A 796 5.62 -19.98 8.73
CA TRP A 796 4.74 -18.87 8.34
C TRP A 796 3.76 -18.42 9.42
N PHE A 797 3.26 -17.19 9.29
CA PHE A 797 2.11 -16.66 10.02
C PHE A 797 1.06 -16.12 9.04
N TYR A 798 -0.18 -16.64 9.10
CA TYR A 798 -1.26 -16.17 8.23
C TYR A 798 -1.77 -14.79 8.67
N TRP A 799 -2.08 -13.91 7.70
CA TRP A 799 -2.66 -12.59 7.90
C TRP A 799 -4.14 -12.57 7.48
N THR A 800 -5.10 -12.55 8.40
CA THR A 800 -5.06 -12.55 9.88
C THR A 800 -6.01 -13.64 10.42
N TRP A 801 -6.10 -13.84 11.74
CA TRP A 801 -7.04 -14.80 12.33
C TRP A 801 -8.49 -14.42 12.02
N GLU A 802 -8.85 -13.15 12.29
CA GLU A 802 -10.21 -12.66 12.17
C GLU A 802 -10.28 -11.26 11.55
N THR A 803 -11.34 -11.01 10.80
CA THR A 803 -11.74 -9.68 10.29
C THR A 803 -13.22 -9.45 10.63
N GLU A 804 -13.83 -8.32 10.27
CA GLU A 804 -15.30 -8.18 10.40
C GLU A 804 -16.06 -8.85 9.25
N LYS A 805 -15.47 -8.90 8.05
CA LYS A 805 -16.20 -9.20 6.79
C LYS A 805 -15.38 -9.93 5.72
N SER A 806 -14.05 -9.86 5.76
CA SER A 806 -13.22 -10.34 4.64
C SER A 806 -12.74 -11.77 4.88
N THR A 807 -13.43 -12.72 4.26
CA THR A 807 -13.16 -14.18 4.40
C THR A 807 -11.77 -14.56 3.89
N GLN A 808 -11.34 -14.03 2.74
CA GLN A 808 -10.02 -14.36 2.17
C GLN A 808 -8.84 -13.82 3.02
N TRP A 809 -9.12 -13.02 4.05
CA TRP A 809 -8.15 -12.47 5.01
C TRP A 809 -8.42 -12.91 6.46
N SER A 810 -9.36 -13.83 6.70
CA SER A 810 -9.66 -14.39 8.03
C SER A 810 -9.42 -15.89 8.00
N TYR A 811 -8.43 -16.38 8.76
CA TYR A 811 -8.16 -17.81 8.86
C TYR A 811 -9.39 -18.55 9.41
N ARG A 812 -10.07 -17.95 10.39
CA ARG A 812 -11.30 -18.47 11.00
C ARG A 812 -12.41 -18.67 9.95
N ARG A 813 -12.79 -17.63 9.21
CA ARG A 813 -13.83 -17.73 8.17
C ARG A 813 -13.38 -18.55 6.96
N GLY A 814 -12.10 -18.55 6.62
CA GLY A 814 -11.57 -19.34 5.50
C GLY A 814 -11.68 -20.85 5.74
N ARG A 815 -11.51 -21.31 6.99
CA ARG A 815 -11.81 -22.70 7.38
C ARG A 815 -13.31 -22.99 7.24
N GLU A 816 -14.15 -22.15 7.88
CA GLU A 816 -15.62 -22.28 7.84
C GLU A 816 -16.18 -22.33 6.40
N ALA A 817 -15.54 -21.62 5.46
CA ALA A 817 -15.90 -21.58 4.04
C ALA A 817 -15.36 -22.76 3.19
N GLY A 818 -14.46 -23.58 3.73
CA GLY A 818 -13.80 -24.69 3.02
C GLY A 818 -12.68 -24.24 2.07
N ILE A 819 -12.05 -23.09 2.32
CA ILE A 819 -10.95 -22.53 1.50
C ILE A 819 -9.59 -22.54 2.22
N LEU A 820 -9.55 -22.85 3.51
CA LEU A 820 -8.31 -23.12 4.27
C LEU A 820 -8.41 -24.48 4.97
N PRO A 821 -7.27 -25.14 5.28
CA PRO A 821 -7.29 -26.44 5.94
C PRO A 821 -7.77 -26.33 7.40
N ASP A 822 -8.63 -27.28 7.79
CA ASP A 822 -9.19 -27.39 9.14
C ASP A 822 -8.11 -27.47 10.23
N LYS A 823 -6.98 -28.12 9.92
CA LYS A 823 -5.75 -28.12 10.71
C LYS A 823 -4.60 -27.65 9.83
N ALA A 824 -3.84 -26.64 10.25
CA ALA A 824 -2.66 -26.15 9.50
C ALA A 824 -1.63 -27.27 9.17
N TYR A 825 -1.54 -28.31 10.02
CA TYR A 825 -0.64 -29.45 9.83
C TYR A 825 -1.27 -30.68 9.15
N GLU A 826 -2.59 -30.74 8.95
CA GLU A 826 -3.26 -31.86 8.27
C GLU A 826 -3.83 -31.37 6.93
N ARG A 827 -3.11 -31.65 5.85
CA ARG A 827 -3.38 -31.16 4.49
C ARG A 827 -3.52 -32.35 3.54
N ASP A 828 -4.58 -32.38 2.73
CA ASP A 828 -4.88 -33.48 1.80
C ASP A 828 -4.30 -33.26 0.39
N TRP A 829 -3.85 -32.04 0.11
CA TRP A 829 -3.14 -31.62 -1.09
C TRP A 829 -1.72 -31.15 -0.75
N LYS A 830 -0.85 -31.10 -1.76
CA LYS A 830 0.50 -30.53 -1.71
C LYS A 830 0.97 -30.13 -3.10
N CYS A 831 1.96 -29.25 -3.20
CA CYS A 831 2.56 -28.89 -4.49
C CYS A 831 3.10 -30.12 -5.25
N PRO A 832 2.70 -30.33 -6.52
CA PRO A 832 3.18 -31.45 -7.32
C PRO A 832 4.58 -31.19 -7.88
N GLY A 833 5.48 -32.18 -7.77
CA GLY A 833 6.88 -32.08 -8.20
C GLY A 833 7.13 -32.15 -9.72
N GLY A 834 6.19 -31.67 -10.53
CA GLY A 834 6.25 -31.67 -12.00
C GLY A 834 6.12 -30.28 -12.63
N GLY A 835 6.19 -29.21 -11.84
CA GLY A 835 5.98 -27.84 -12.29
C GLY A 835 4.57 -27.57 -12.82
N VAL A 836 4.41 -26.44 -13.52
CA VAL A 836 3.11 -25.90 -13.96
C VAL A 836 2.22 -26.89 -14.74
N GLU A 837 2.81 -27.84 -15.46
CA GLU A 837 2.07 -28.86 -16.25
C GLU A 837 1.36 -29.90 -15.37
N SER A 838 1.82 -30.08 -14.13
CA SER A 838 1.23 -31.01 -13.15
C SER A 838 0.16 -30.39 -12.24
N LEU A 839 -0.10 -29.08 -12.38
CA LEU A 839 -1.18 -28.40 -11.69
C LEU A 839 -2.52 -28.57 -12.42
N ASP A 840 -3.60 -28.49 -11.65
CA ASP A 840 -4.96 -28.37 -12.18
C ASP A 840 -5.06 -27.21 -13.18
N GLN A 841 -5.82 -27.41 -14.26
CA GLN A 841 -5.98 -26.39 -15.30
C GLN A 841 -6.98 -25.28 -14.92
N PHE A 842 -7.84 -25.55 -13.93
CA PHE A 842 -8.97 -24.69 -13.52
C PHE A 842 -9.85 -24.26 -14.70
N GLU A 843 -10.06 -25.17 -15.67
CA GLU A 843 -10.92 -24.93 -16.83
C GLU A 843 -12.35 -24.57 -16.38
N GLY A 844 -12.79 -23.36 -16.73
CA GLY A 844 -14.09 -22.82 -16.34
C GLY A 844 -14.05 -21.79 -15.21
N LEU A 845 -12.93 -21.66 -14.48
CA LEU A 845 -12.75 -20.60 -13.49
C LEU A 845 -12.54 -19.24 -14.18
N ALA A 846 -13.30 -18.22 -13.77
CA ALA A 846 -13.38 -16.95 -14.47
C ALA A 846 -12.27 -15.97 -14.06
N GLU A 847 -11.36 -15.66 -14.97
CA GLU A 847 -10.22 -14.73 -14.77
C GLU A 847 -10.61 -13.23 -14.65
N ASN A 848 -11.89 -12.91 -14.50
CA ASN A 848 -12.43 -11.55 -14.35
C ASN A 848 -13.43 -11.38 -13.22
N TYR A 849 -13.85 -12.48 -12.58
CA TYR A 849 -14.92 -12.56 -11.59
C TYR A 849 -16.22 -11.85 -11.98
N ARG A 850 -16.63 -11.97 -13.25
CA ARG A 850 -17.99 -11.63 -13.67
C ARG A 850 -18.84 -12.91 -13.76
N ARG A 851 -19.96 -12.93 -13.04
CA ARG A 851 -20.98 -13.99 -13.17
C ARG A 851 -21.43 -14.10 -14.64
N MET A 852 -21.34 -15.29 -15.22
CA MET A 852 -21.87 -15.59 -16.57
C MET A 852 -23.41 -15.52 -16.59
#